data_AF-A0A5E7TWH9-F1
#
_entry.id   AF-A0A5E7TWH9-F1
#
_cell.length_a   1.000
_cell.length_b   1.000
_cell.length_c   1.000
_cell.angle_alpha   90.00
_cell.angle_beta   90.00
_cell.angle_gamma   90.00
#
_symmetry.space_group_name_H-M   'P 1'
#
loop_
_entity.id
_entity.type
_entity.pdbx_description
1 polymer ?
#
loop_
_entity_poly.entity_id
_entity_poly.type
_entity_poly.pdbx_seq_one_letter_code
_entity_poly.pdbx_strand_id
1 'polypeptide(L)'
;MFTPIATAKREGRFTSIEAVARQVKAIAPELPWPQDRSLAVKIGAIDRGERQWWLSRPEQSKILSDAIGLPLADLGLESAPSKASFTFPEFPELPALILGEEPLCPLSEIVNDQGESRNDALDEWLEGYKQGPVRNPMAGITWFEVPPGTGLSLLVAKFSALCRFDFTRVRCLHELGDRLRKPSPLVVAISEQLAQQDLIALANAHRDSAILVIAPFAFASKEDDSDFYSSWEFQEAKGTQRSVMLLTDTRSFSRLNRLRVRLVKTWQTRFLAWIEDRLDAYRIDSHFSAKGVSRWLEPFKGLDVAIRTPGDLLGVCRFCHRLRETQLPRASDMQAGTALLRCLVDANPGQLALASLLIARCYRQSKKVWGLPMELREWGTFCPEYPGDASQEELMLIARLPHLTEREKAARELRAIQDSRRISGLIDCGLLTEQPDGQFQLMPRFVIDLIARDHMLMTFAMEPVEAWAILAYDTARRPVLETALACLTLNTLEPLAAYLAGASVDNPYAIGVSELLFHELAQRLREGVVLEPIFAHVARHVASHYALKPLSRPSSGLADSLDWLSSCWAWSLAVPTPDAVWFIPWMFPGWSEDLSADPRGYLPCAPDAGKLDDQSIEPEWLRMFEVAGLWVRTLDCPPALTPKFTWPHLLLGAALGRWPAQPNWWRQALECAWASEILMSEYPVGDLPGAGILISSLINFVDAEQSLSLSMQFSLWPILHWLLSNLSDIDSEEIMKGHCQRFFLRNPEVLPPRLRKLLLTASAIRGSHNPSHSRKLLSLIDDPDTLLELVGDMPEAARYLWAIAPQRAIDFLLTPEEASMSLPACKLLVEQCPTKHVTSVIAHFRLRSDVDLGFLRHWVLLQLQKTEAPTVELLKLLKSREQLE
;
A
#
# COMPACT_ATOMS: atom_id res chain seq x y z
N MET A 1 -24.50 22.26 -29.74
CA MET A 1 -24.06 23.39 -30.58
C MET A 1 -23.11 24.23 -29.72
N PHE A 2 -21.94 24.63 -30.23
CA PHE A 2 -20.91 25.31 -29.43
C PHE A 2 -21.22 26.81 -29.34
N THR A 3 -21.69 27.26 -28.17
CA THR A 3 -22.19 28.64 -27.98
C THR A 3 -21.52 29.34 -26.78
N PRO A 4 -20.19 29.55 -26.79
CA PRO A 4 -19.45 30.09 -25.64
C PRO A 4 -19.96 31.47 -25.18
N ILE A 5 -20.43 32.33 -26.09
CA ILE A 5 -20.90 33.69 -25.79
C ILE A 5 -22.26 33.64 -25.09
N ALA A 6 -23.22 32.86 -25.60
CA ALA A 6 -24.52 32.66 -24.95
C ALA A 6 -24.43 31.87 -23.63
N THR A 7 -23.37 31.11 -23.42
CA THR A 7 -23.06 30.45 -22.14
C THR A 7 -22.46 31.45 -21.15
N ALA A 8 -21.40 32.16 -21.50
CA ALA A 8 -20.78 33.19 -20.67
C ALA A 8 -21.76 34.31 -20.23
N LYS A 9 -22.72 34.67 -21.10
CA LYS A 9 -23.82 35.58 -20.74
C LYS A 9 -24.76 34.99 -19.67
N ARG A 10 -25.08 33.69 -19.76
CA ARG A 10 -25.94 32.99 -18.77
C ARG A 10 -25.25 32.81 -17.43
N GLU A 11 -23.93 32.64 -17.44
CA GLU A 11 -23.07 32.62 -16.24
C GLU A 11 -22.87 34.01 -15.61
N GLY A 12 -23.45 35.06 -16.19
CA GLY A 12 -23.35 36.43 -15.66
C GLY A 12 -21.99 37.12 -15.87
N ARG A 13 -21.08 36.54 -16.67
CA ARG A 13 -19.75 37.12 -16.93
C ARG A 13 -19.83 38.50 -17.59
N PHE A 14 -20.91 38.78 -18.32
CA PHE A 14 -21.23 40.10 -18.87
C PHE A 14 -22.75 40.30 -19.05
N THR A 15 -23.20 41.55 -18.97
CA THR A 15 -24.63 41.91 -19.02
C THR A 15 -25.24 41.84 -20.42
N SER A 16 -24.50 42.25 -21.45
CA SER A 16 -24.91 42.15 -22.85
C SER A 16 -23.72 42.08 -23.81
N ILE A 17 -23.93 41.52 -25.00
CA ILE A 17 -22.89 41.44 -26.03
C ILE A 17 -22.45 42.84 -26.49
N GLU A 18 -23.36 43.82 -26.46
CA GLU A 18 -23.06 45.23 -26.73
C GLU A 18 -22.24 45.91 -25.61
N ALA A 19 -22.36 45.44 -24.36
CA ALA A 19 -21.49 45.88 -23.28
C ALA A 19 -20.06 45.34 -23.48
N VAL A 20 -19.91 44.06 -23.83
CA VAL A 20 -18.60 43.47 -24.19
C VAL A 20 -17.98 44.20 -25.38
N ALA A 21 -18.75 44.49 -26.44
CA ALA A 21 -18.27 45.21 -27.61
C ALA A 21 -17.75 46.62 -27.28
N ARG A 22 -18.37 47.32 -26.32
CA ARG A 22 -17.89 48.60 -25.79
C ARG A 22 -16.66 48.42 -24.88
N GLN A 23 -16.62 47.35 -24.08
CA GLN A 23 -15.52 47.05 -23.17
C GLN A 23 -14.22 46.72 -23.92
N VAL A 24 -14.24 45.83 -24.92
CA VAL A 24 -13.02 45.50 -25.72
C VAL A 24 -12.45 46.72 -26.44
N LYS A 25 -13.32 47.63 -26.90
CA LYS A 25 -12.92 48.91 -27.48
C LYS A 25 -12.31 49.89 -26.47
N ALA A 26 -12.83 49.92 -25.25
CA ALA A 26 -12.31 50.77 -24.20
C ALA A 26 -10.96 50.26 -23.66
N ILE A 27 -10.72 48.95 -23.72
CA ILE A 27 -9.45 48.32 -23.32
C ILE A 27 -8.33 48.64 -24.32
N ALA A 28 -8.62 48.68 -25.62
CA ALA A 28 -7.63 48.84 -26.69
C ALA A 28 -8.14 49.75 -27.82
N PRO A 29 -8.35 51.06 -27.58
CA PRO A 29 -8.95 51.98 -28.56
C PRO A 29 -8.11 52.20 -29.82
N GLU A 30 -6.81 51.93 -29.76
CA GLU A 30 -5.84 52.05 -30.86
C GLU A 30 -5.97 50.96 -31.94
N LEU A 31 -6.62 49.84 -31.64
CA LEU A 31 -6.80 48.75 -32.60
C LEU A 31 -7.97 49.00 -33.58
N PRO A 32 -7.89 48.49 -34.83
CA PRO A 32 -8.91 48.72 -35.86
C PRO A 32 -10.20 47.92 -35.60
N TRP A 33 -11.08 48.46 -34.75
CA TRP A 33 -12.36 47.86 -34.40
C TRP A 33 -13.51 48.24 -35.35
N PRO A 34 -14.44 47.32 -35.65
CA PRO A 34 -15.72 47.64 -36.29
C PRO A 34 -16.58 48.59 -35.44
N GLN A 35 -17.63 49.20 -36.02
CA GLN A 35 -18.67 49.89 -35.23
C GLN A 35 -19.33 48.94 -34.22
N ASP A 36 -19.78 49.46 -33.07
CA ASP A 36 -20.18 48.67 -31.88
C ASP A 36 -21.20 47.58 -32.21
N ARG A 37 -22.21 47.90 -33.02
CA ARG A 37 -23.23 46.95 -33.46
C ARG A 37 -22.66 45.83 -34.33
N SER A 38 -21.73 46.16 -35.23
CA SER A 38 -21.03 45.19 -36.09
C SER A 38 -20.04 44.33 -35.31
N LEU A 39 -19.41 44.89 -34.26
CA LEU A 39 -18.55 44.15 -33.36
C LEU A 39 -19.37 43.21 -32.46
N ALA A 40 -20.50 43.66 -31.91
CA ALA A 40 -21.42 42.81 -31.17
C ALA A 40 -21.95 41.62 -32.03
N VAL A 41 -22.27 41.87 -33.31
CA VAL A 41 -22.62 40.79 -34.26
C VAL A 41 -21.46 39.82 -34.45
N LYS A 42 -20.21 40.30 -34.58
CA LYS A 42 -19.02 39.44 -34.72
C LYS A 42 -18.68 38.64 -33.46
N ILE A 43 -18.96 39.16 -32.28
CA ILE A 43 -18.85 38.41 -31.02
C ILE A 43 -19.91 37.31 -31.02
N GLY A 44 -21.20 37.65 -31.21
CA GLY A 44 -22.30 36.67 -31.29
C GLY A 44 -22.21 35.68 -32.47
N ALA A 45 -21.33 35.91 -33.45
CA ALA A 45 -21.06 35.01 -34.55
C ALA A 45 -20.14 33.83 -34.15
N ILE A 46 -19.39 33.93 -33.05
CA ILE A 46 -18.56 32.84 -32.52
C ILE A 46 -19.42 31.62 -32.17
N ASP A 47 -20.60 31.85 -31.59
CA ASP A 47 -21.62 30.83 -31.27
C ASP A 47 -22.20 30.12 -32.50
N ARG A 48 -22.04 30.73 -33.68
CA ARG A 48 -22.46 30.19 -34.97
C ARG A 48 -21.30 29.55 -35.75
N GLY A 49 -20.11 29.49 -35.14
CA GLY A 49 -18.89 28.93 -35.75
C GLY A 49 -18.15 29.87 -36.72
N GLU A 50 -18.59 31.12 -36.87
CA GLU A 50 -18.03 32.11 -37.82
C GLU A 50 -16.73 32.74 -37.27
N ARG A 51 -15.70 31.92 -37.04
CA ARG A 51 -14.48 32.32 -36.30
C ARG A 51 -13.36 32.96 -37.14
N GLN A 52 -13.43 32.90 -38.47
CA GLN A 52 -12.34 33.35 -39.37
C GLN A 52 -11.89 34.81 -39.16
N TRP A 53 -12.82 35.72 -38.80
CA TRP A 53 -12.47 37.12 -38.57
C TRP A 53 -11.57 37.32 -37.35
N TRP A 54 -11.75 36.47 -36.33
CA TRP A 54 -10.99 36.45 -35.09
C TRP A 54 -9.67 35.68 -35.25
N LEU A 55 -9.69 34.51 -35.91
CA LEU A 55 -8.48 33.73 -36.24
C LEU A 55 -7.46 34.52 -37.07
N SER A 56 -7.91 35.47 -37.89
CA SER A 56 -7.04 36.39 -38.66
C SER A 56 -6.62 37.65 -37.88
N ARG A 57 -6.95 37.75 -36.59
CA ARG A 57 -6.80 38.92 -35.69
C ARG A 57 -6.48 38.46 -34.25
N PRO A 58 -5.25 37.95 -33.99
CA PRO A 58 -4.91 37.36 -32.70
C PRO A 58 -4.92 38.39 -31.56
N GLU A 59 -4.48 39.63 -31.78
CA GLU A 59 -4.49 40.68 -30.74
C GLU A 59 -5.91 41.02 -30.30
N GLN A 60 -6.81 41.29 -31.25
CA GLN A 60 -8.22 41.55 -30.97
C GLN A 60 -8.92 40.35 -30.32
N SER A 61 -8.53 39.13 -30.70
CA SER A 61 -9.04 37.89 -30.09
C SER A 61 -8.59 37.75 -28.63
N LYS A 62 -7.34 38.11 -28.31
CA LYS A 62 -6.84 38.08 -26.93
C LYS A 62 -7.60 39.08 -26.04
N ILE A 63 -7.81 40.29 -26.52
CA ILE A 63 -8.60 41.31 -25.81
C ILE A 63 -10.07 40.89 -25.62
N LEU A 64 -10.65 40.14 -26.58
CA LEU A 64 -11.96 39.53 -26.40
C LEU A 64 -11.95 38.43 -25.32
N SER A 65 -10.95 37.54 -25.35
CA SER A 65 -10.71 36.52 -24.33
C SER A 65 -10.68 37.14 -22.94
N ASP A 66 -9.88 38.20 -22.77
CA ASP A 66 -9.68 38.88 -21.50
C ASP A 66 -10.96 39.61 -21.02
N ALA A 67 -11.71 40.25 -21.93
CA ALA A 67 -12.95 40.96 -21.60
C ALA A 67 -14.14 40.02 -21.26
N ILE A 68 -14.16 38.80 -21.80
CA ILE A 68 -15.16 37.77 -21.48
C ILE A 68 -14.71 36.86 -20.32
N GLY A 69 -13.40 36.80 -20.06
CA GLY A 69 -12.79 35.87 -19.12
C GLY A 69 -12.83 34.42 -19.62
N LEU A 70 -12.68 34.20 -20.93
CA LEU A 70 -12.62 32.86 -21.55
C LEU A 70 -11.35 32.72 -22.40
N PRO A 71 -10.55 31.64 -22.24
CA PRO A 71 -9.40 31.33 -23.08
C PRO A 71 -9.67 31.39 -24.59
N LEU A 72 -8.62 31.64 -25.38
CA LEU A 72 -8.70 31.61 -26.85
C LEU A 72 -9.15 30.24 -27.37
N ALA A 73 -8.67 29.14 -26.76
CA ALA A 73 -9.14 27.78 -27.03
C ALA A 73 -10.65 27.60 -26.79
N ASP A 74 -11.19 28.17 -25.69
CA ASP A 74 -12.62 28.10 -25.33
C ASP A 74 -13.52 29.00 -26.20
N LEU A 75 -12.94 29.98 -26.90
CA LEU A 75 -13.58 30.71 -28.00
C LEU A 75 -13.39 29.99 -29.35
N GLY A 76 -12.50 29.00 -29.40
CA GLY A 76 -12.13 28.23 -30.59
C GLY A 76 -11.26 29.00 -31.58
N LEU A 77 -10.37 29.84 -31.05
CA LEU A 77 -9.56 30.85 -31.76
C LEU A 77 -8.06 30.54 -31.78
N GLU A 78 -7.68 29.30 -31.46
CA GLU A 78 -6.28 28.82 -31.39
C GLU A 78 -6.11 27.52 -32.19
N SER A 79 -4.88 27.17 -32.57
CA SER A 79 -4.55 25.99 -33.41
C SER A 79 -3.64 25.01 -32.66
N ALA A 80 -3.81 23.71 -32.90
CA ALA A 80 -3.14 22.65 -32.14
C ALA A 80 -1.58 22.68 -32.24
N PRO A 81 -0.86 22.30 -31.18
CA PRO A 81 0.61 22.38 -31.09
C PRO A 81 1.38 21.31 -31.89
N SER A 82 2.68 21.54 -32.08
CA SER A 82 3.61 20.70 -32.86
C SER A 82 4.18 19.49 -32.08
N LYS A 83 4.69 18.49 -32.82
CA LYS A 83 5.20 17.20 -32.29
C LYS A 83 6.24 17.35 -31.17
N ALA A 84 5.99 16.74 -30.01
CA ALA A 84 6.91 16.67 -28.87
C ALA A 84 7.58 15.27 -28.76
N SER A 85 8.73 15.16 -28.10
CA SER A 85 9.45 13.90 -27.91
C SER A 85 10.04 13.72 -26.50
N PHE A 86 10.32 12.49 -26.10
CA PHE A 86 10.78 12.09 -24.76
C PHE A 86 11.96 11.11 -24.81
N THR A 87 12.91 11.22 -23.87
CA THR A 87 14.14 10.40 -23.77
C THR A 87 14.23 9.67 -22.42
N PHE A 88 15.05 8.60 -22.33
CA PHE A 88 15.21 7.77 -21.13
C PHE A 88 16.58 8.02 -20.45
N PRO A 89 16.65 8.75 -19.32
CA PRO A 89 17.92 9.07 -18.65
C PRO A 89 18.68 7.85 -18.11
N GLU A 90 17.97 6.85 -17.61
CA GLU A 90 18.53 5.67 -16.94
C GLU A 90 19.05 4.62 -17.93
N PHE A 91 18.61 4.69 -19.18
CA PHE A 91 19.09 3.84 -20.29
C PHE A 91 19.16 4.67 -21.60
N PRO A 92 20.15 5.57 -21.75
CA PRO A 92 20.24 6.48 -22.91
C PRO A 92 20.41 5.77 -24.26
N GLU A 93 20.90 4.54 -24.26
CA GLU A 93 21.04 3.69 -25.44
C GLU A 93 19.67 3.20 -25.99
N LEU A 94 18.55 3.41 -25.26
CA LEU A 94 17.19 3.07 -25.68
C LEU A 94 16.53 4.18 -26.53
N PRO A 95 15.96 3.90 -27.72
CA PRO A 95 15.40 4.91 -28.62
C PRO A 95 14.27 5.78 -28.03
N ALA A 96 14.38 7.10 -28.23
CA ALA A 96 13.41 8.12 -27.81
C ALA A 96 11.98 7.90 -28.37
N LEU A 97 10.98 8.48 -27.71
CA LEU A 97 9.54 8.31 -28.00
C LEU A 97 8.91 9.62 -28.54
N ILE A 98 8.13 9.55 -29.61
CA ILE A 98 7.39 10.69 -30.20
C ILE A 98 5.98 10.78 -29.59
N LEU A 99 5.73 11.83 -28.80
CA LEU A 99 4.48 12.06 -28.08
C LEU A 99 3.35 12.46 -29.04
N GLY A 100 2.30 11.63 -29.10
CA GLY A 100 1.13 11.81 -29.95
C GLY A 100 1.13 10.97 -31.22
N GLU A 101 2.26 10.37 -31.60
CA GLU A 101 2.36 9.47 -32.77
C GLU A 101 2.67 8.02 -32.36
N GLU A 102 3.50 7.80 -31.34
CA GLU A 102 3.81 6.46 -30.81
C GLU A 102 2.90 6.09 -29.61
N PRO A 103 2.45 4.83 -29.50
CA PRO A 103 1.80 4.32 -28.30
C PRO A 103 2.79 4.15 -27.15
N LEU A 104 2.33 4.41 -25.92
CA LEU A 104 3.10 4.17 -24.69
C LEU A 104 3.17 2.67 -24.38
N CYS A 105 4.26 2.22 -23.75
CA CYS A 105 4.33 0.86 -23.22
C CYS A 105 3.32 0.67 -22.08
N PRO A 106 2.48 -0.40 -22.11
CA PRO A 106 1.51 -0.71 -21.04
C PRO A 106 2.20 -1.37 -19.83
N LEU A 107 3.15 -0.66 -19.24
CA LEU A 107 3.81 -0.98 -17.96
C LEU A 107 2.86 -0.85 -16.78
N SER A 108 1.96 0.12 -16.91
CA SER A 108 0.99 0.49 -15.93
C SER A 108 -0.41 0.57 -16.52
N GLU A 109 -1.36 0.46 -15.62
CA GLU A 109 -2.78 0.62 -15.83
C GLU A 109 -3.24 1.83 -15.02
N ILE A 110 -4.10 2.67 -15.60
CA ILE A 110 -4.83 3.67 -14.82
C ILE A 110 -5.98 2.93 -14.16
N VAL A 111 -5.94 2.85 -12.84
CA VAL A 111 -6.99 2.20 -12.05
C VAL A 111 -7.66 3.18 -11.10
N ASN A 112 -8.97 3.09 -10.94
CA ASN A 112 -9.65 3.74 -9.82
C ASN A 112 -9.44 2.95 -8.52
N ASP A 113 -10.05 3.40 -7.42
CA ASP A 113 -10.00 2.70 -6.13
C ASP A 113 -10.54 1.27 -6.20
N GLN A 114 -11.48 1.00 -7.11
CA GLN A 114 -12.06 -0.32 -7.36
C GLN A 114 -11.16 -1.21 -8.25
N GLY A 115 -9.98 -0.73 -8.67
CA GLY A 115 -9.06 -1.47 -9.52
C GLY A 115 -9.48 -1.57 -11.00
N GLU A 116 -10.59 -0.92 -11.40
CA GLU A 116 -11.08 -0.93 -12.78
C GLU A 116 -10.14 -0.14 -13.68
N SER A 117 -9.87 -0.65 -14.89
CA SER A 117 -9.10 0.12 -15.87
C SER A 117 -9.91 1.31 -16.39
N ARG A 118 -9.41 2.52 -16.12
CA ARG A 118 -9.99 3.80 -16.55
C ARG A 118 -9.03 4.50 -17.50
N ASN A 119 -8.53 3.76 -18.49
CA ASN A 119 -7.49 4.21 -19.43
C ASN A 119 -7.95 5.38 -20.33
N ASP A 120 -9.26 5.62 -20.45
CA ASP A 120 -9.90 6.72 -21.17
C ASP A 120 -10.18 7.95 -20.28
N ALA A 121 -9.99 7.87 -18.95
CA ALA A 121 -10.31 8.96 -18.02
C ALA A 121 -9.50 10.26 -18.23
N LEU A 122 -8.44 10.21 -19.03
CA LEU A 122 -7.63 11.37 -19.41
C LEU A 122 -7.99 11.91 -20.82
N ASP A 123 -8.79 11.20 -21.61
CA ASP A 123 -9.13 11.58 -22.98
C ASP A 123 -10.06 12.81 -23.03
N GLU A 124 -10.87 13.04 -22.00
CA GLU A 124 -11.66 14.29 -21.88
C GLU A 124 -10.78 15.52 -21.57
N TRP A 125 -9.56 15.32 -21.06
CA TRP A 125 -8.59 16.37 -20.70
C TRP A 125 -7.56 16.64 -21.79
N LEU A 126 -7.42 15.74 -22.77
CA LEU A 126 -6.42 15.76 -23.83
C LEU A 126 -7.06 15.98 -25.23
N GLU A 127 -6.25 16.28 -26.23
CA GLU A 127 -6.74 16.65 -27.57
C GLU A 127 -7.42 15.52 -28.38
N GLY A 128 -7.36 14.26 -27.94
CA GLY A 128 -7.80 13.10 -28.73
C GLY A 128 -9.14 12.49 -28.32
N TYR A 129 -10.27 12.97 -28.86
CA TYR A 129 -11.32 12.16 -29.54
C TYR A 129 -12.58 12.96 -29.96
N LYS A 130 -13.03 12.68 -31.20
CA LYS A 130 -14.36 12.92 -31.83
C LYS A 130 -14.93 14.35 -31.97
N GLN A 131 -15.36 14.62 -33.21
CA GLN A 131 -16.04 15.85 -33.65
C GLN A 131 -17.37 16.05 -32.93
N GLY A 132 -17.50 17.15 -32.18
CA GLY A 132 -18.72 17.52 -31.47
C GLY A 132 -18.59 18.90 -30.82
N PRO A 133 -19.68 19.47 -30.26
CA PRO A 133 -19.58 20.66 -29.44
C PRO A 133 -18.78 20.37 -28.17
N VAL A 134 -17.80 21.22 -27.86
CA VAL A 134 -16.96 21.12 -26.64
C VAL A 134 -17.85 20.93 -25.41
N ARG A 135 -17.53 19.91 -24.61
CA ARG A 135 -18.11 19.66 -23.30
C ARG A 135 -17.03 19.98 -22.26
N ASN A 136 -17.40 20.70 -21.22
CA ASN A 136 -16.53 20.86 -20.05
C ASN A 136 -16.46 19.51 -19.30
N PRO A 137 -15.32 19.21 -18.63
CA PRO A 137 -15.24 18.07 -17.71
C PRO A 137 -16.23 18.22 -16.56
N MET A 138 -16.59 17.10 -15.92
CA MET A 138 -17.58 17.10 -14.85
C MET A 138 -17.06 17.83 -13.60
N ALA A 139 -17.93 18.61 -12.94
CA ALA A 139 -17.60 19.28 -11.69
C ALA A 139 -17.32 18.26 -10.58
N GLY A 140 -16.24 18.46 -9.84
CA GLY A 140 -15.67 17.50 -8.90
C GLY A 140 -14.15 17.57 -8.85
N ILE A 141 -13.56 16.77 -7.96
CA ILE A 141 -12.11 16.64 -7.81
C ILE A 141 -11.70 15.27 -8.35
N THR A 142 -10.81 15.25 -9.35
CA THR A 142 -10.11 14.04 -9.78
C THR A 142 -8.67 14.09 -9.30
N TRP A 143 -8.26 13.08 -8.55
CA TRP A 143 -6.88 12.87 -8.15
C TRP A 143 -6.23 11.79 -8.99
N PHE A 144 -5.02 12.04 -9.47
CA PHE A 144 -4.24 11.11 -10.27
C PHE A 144 -2.85 10.89 -9.68
N GLU A 145 -2.70 9.77 -8.97
CA GLU A 145 -1.43 9.31 -8.40
C GLU A 145 -0.54 8.68 -9.48
N VAL A 146 0.71 9.13 -9.55
CA VAL A 146 1.74 8.58 -10.44
C VAL A 146 3.04 8.40 -9.65
N PRO A 147 3.27 7.24 -9.01
CA PRO A 147 4.35 7.09 -8.02
C PRO A 147 5.75 7.39 -8.60
N PRO A 148 6.72 7.83 -7.78
CA PRO A 148 8.07 8.14 -8.25
C PRO A 148 8.68 6.94 -8.98
N GLY A 149 9.35 7.21 -10.10
CA GLY A 149 9.91 6.16 -10.96
C GLY A 149 8.90 5.39 -11.84
N THR A 150 7.58 5.62 -11.74
CA THR A 150 6.56 4.95 -12.58
C THR A 150 6.17 5.73 -13.85
N GLY A 151 6.89 6.80 -14.20
CA GLY A 151 6.67 7.58 -15.42
C GLY A 151 5.99 8.93 -15.25
N LEU A 152 5.99 9.53 -14.05
CA LEU A 152 5.45 10.87 -13.78
C LEU A 152 6.00 11.94 -14.76
N SER A 153 7.31 11.92 -15.05
CA SER A 153 7.96 12.85 -15.99
C SER A 153 7.40 12.73 -17.41
N LEU A 154 7.20 11.50 -17.90
CA LEU A 154 6.63 11.19 -19.21
C LEU A 154 5.17 11.65 -19.33
N LEU A 155 4.38 11.45 -18.28
CA LEU A 155 2.99 11.92 -18.23
C LEU A 155 2.90 13.46 -18.22
N VAL A 156 3.69 14.12 -17.37
CA VAL A 156 3.70 15.59 -17.25
C VAL A 156 4.19 16.24 -18.56
N ALA A 157 5.11 15.61 -19.29
CA ALA A 157 5.47 16.02 -20.65
C ALA A 157 4.30 15.88 -21.63
N LYS A 158 3.53 14.79 -21.57
CA LYS A 158 2.34 14.56 -22.42
C LYS A 158 1.24 15.60 -22.19
N PHE A 159 0.88 15.91 -20.94
CA PHE A 159 -0.10 16.97 -20.64
C PHE A 159 0.39 18.35 -21.08
N SER A 160 1.67 18.66 -20.84
CA SER A 160 2.26 19.93 -21.27
C SER A 160 2.27 20.13 -22.79
N ALA A 161 2.11 19.06 -23.58
CA ALA A 161 2.09 19.12 -25.04
C ALA A 161 0.68 19.01 -25.65
N LEU A 162 -0.31 18.43 -24.94
CA LEU A 162 -1.60 18.00 -25.51
C LEU A 162 -2.85 18.35 -24.67
N CYS A 163 -2.71 19.12 -23.58
CA CYS A 163 -3.84 19.53 -22.72
C CYS A 163 -4.67 20.66 -23.35
N ARG A 164 -6.00 20.60 -23.16
CA ARG A 164 -6.96 21.61 -23.65
C ARG A 164 -7.28 22.74 -22.67
N PHE A 165 -7.02 22.52 -21.39
CA PHE A 165 -7.41 23.40 -20.29
C PHE A 165 -6.19 24.06 -19.63
N ASP A 166 -6.47 25.02 -18.74
CA ASP A 166 -5.48 25.69 -17.86
C ASP A 166 -4.62 24.63 -17.14
N PHE A 167 -3.37 24.47 -17.61
CA PHE A 167 -2.39 23.52 -17.08
C PHE A 167 -1.29 24.29 -16.37
N THR A 168 -1.19 24.11 -15.05
CA THR A 168 -0.18 24.76 -14.21
C THR A 168 0.64 23.72 -13.44
N ARG A 169 1.94 23.99 -13.28
CA ARG A 169 2.80 23.28 -12.32
C ARG A 169 2.98 24.16 -11.09
N VAL A 170 2.55 23.66 -9.94
CA VAL A 170 2.74 24.30 -8.62
C VAL A 170 3.44 23.31 -7.69
N ARG A 171 3.88 23.75 -6.52
CA ARG A 171 4.47 22.84 -5.53
C ARG A 171 3.37 22.15 -4.73
N CYS A 172 2.48 22.95 -4.13
CA CYS A 172 1.31 22.52 -3.36
C CYS A 172 0.00 23.08 -3.94
N LEU A 173 -1.15 22.45 -3.66
CA LEU A 173 -2.44 22.91 -4.18
C LEU A 173 -2.90 24.24 -3.59
N HIS A 174 -2.63 24.50 -2.31
CA HIS A 174 -3.03 25.75 -1.67
C HIS A 174 -2.35 27.00 -2.24
N GLU A 175 -1.22 26.87 -2.97
CA GLU A 175 -0.56 27.97 -3.70
C GLU A 175 -1.48 28.61 -4.75
N LEU A 176 -2.48 27.86 -5.24
CA LEU A 176 -3.49 28.33 -6.18
C LEU A 176 -4.45 29.35 -5.55
N GLY A 177 -4.57 29.39 -4.22
CA GLY A 177 -5.36 30.37 -3.49
C GLY A 177 -6.79 30.54 -4.02
N ASP A 178 -7.16 31.77 -4.41
CA ASP A 178 -8.49 32.07 -4.95
C ASP A 178 -8.78 31.39 -6.31
N ARG A 179 -7.80 30.78 -7.00
CA ARG A 179 -8.03 30.02 -8.24
C ARG A 179 -8.87 28.75 -8.01
N LEU A 180 -8.74 28.10 -6.84
CA LEU A 180 -9.58 26.96 -6.44
C LEU A 180 -11.01 27.36 -6.03
N ARG A 181 -11.24 28.66 -5.79
CA ARG A 181 -12.55 29.24 -5.51
C ARG A 181 -13.28 29.72 -6.77
N LYS A 182 -12.66 29.60 -7.95
CA LYS A 182 -13.26 29.91 -9.26
C LYS A 182 -13.89 28.65 -9.88
N PRO A 183 -15.01 28.78 -10.62
CA PRO A 183 -15.72 27.65 -11.23
C PRO A 183 -15.12 27.14 -12.57
N SER A 184 -13.95 27.64 -13.00
CA SER A 184 -13.34 27.26 -14.29
C SER A 184 -12.44 26.02 -14.17
N PRO A 185 -12.48 25.07 -15.14
CA PRO A 185 -11.65 23.86 -15.14
C PRO A 185 -10.16 24.13 -14.93
N LEU A 186 -9.45 23.20 -14.30
CA LEU A 186 -8.04 23.33 -13.97
C LEU A 186 -7.33 21.97 -13.95
N VAL A 187 -6.17 21.89 -14.60
CA VAL A 187 -5.21 20.77 -14.47
C VAL A 187 -3.99 21.25 -13.71
N VAL A 188 -3.64 20.56 -12.64
CA VAL A 188 -2.52 20.90 -11.77
C VAL A 188 -1.57 19.73 -11.68
N ALA A 189 -0.30 19.93 -12.03
CA ALA A 189 0.75 19.01 -11.60
C ALA A 189 1.38 19.56 -10.32
N ILE A 190 1.39 18.76 -9.25
CA ILE A 190 1.98 19.09 -7.96
C ILE A 190 3.23 18.24 -7.69
N SER A 191 4.23 18.82 -7.01
CA SER A 191 5.48 18.13 -6.66
C SER A 191 5.59 17.78 -5.18
N GLU A 192 4.90 18.49 -4.30
CA GLU A 192 4.94 18.30 -2.85
C GLU A 192 3.67 17.60 -2.35
N GLN A 193 3.79 16.78 -1.30
CA GLN A 193 2.72 15.91 -0.81
C GLN A 193 1.45 16.67 -0.39
N LEU A 194 0.30 16.01 -0.52
CA LEU A 194 -1.02 16.53 -0.14
C LEU A 194 -1.03 16.93 1.34
N ALA A 195 -0.81 18.22 1.61
CA ALA A 195 -0.86 18.75 2.95
C ALA A 195 -2.31 18.75 3.46
N GLN A 196 -2.49 18.82 4.78
CA GLN A 196 -3.83 19.06 5.33
C GLN A 196 -4.41 20.40 4.83
N GLN A 197 -3.56 21.39 4.53
CA GLN A 197 -3.96 22.65 3.89
C GLN A 197 -4.48 22.43 2.47
N ASP A 198 -3.98 21.42 1.75
CA ASP A 198 -4.47 21.04 0.43
C ASP A 198 -5.78 20.23 0.52
N LEU A 199 -5.90 19.30 1.47
CA LEU A 199 -7.17 18.64 1.80
C LEU A 199 -8.24 19.66 2.22
N ILE A 200 -7.86 20.70 2.96
CA ILE A 200 -8.74 21.81 3.35
C ILE A 200 -9.02 22.74 2.16
N ALA A 201 -8.05 23.00 1.28
CA ALA A 201 -8.27 23.78 0.06
C ALA A 201 -9.20 23.05 -0.92
N LEU A 202 -9.11 21.72 -1.01
CA LEU A 202 -10.00 20.85 -1.77
C LEU A 202 -11.39 20.71 -1.11
N ALA A 203 -11.46 20.54 0.21
CA ALA A 203 -12.73 20.54 0.94
C ALA A 203 -13.45 21.90 0.87
N ASN A 204 -12.69 23.01 0.73
CA ASN A 204 -13.18 24.36 0.52
C ASN A 204 -13.24 24.80 -0.96
N ALA A 205 -12.95 23.91 -1.91
CA ALA A 205 -12.98 24.25 -3.33
C ALA A 205 -14.40 24.62 -3.79
N HIS A 206 -14.51 25.45 -4.83
CA HIS A 206 -15.81 25.86 -5.33
C HIS A 206 -16.61 24.63 -5.79
N ARG A 207 -17.86 24.51 -5.34
CA ARG A 207 -18.67 23.29 -5.51
C ARG A 207 -18.89 22.88 -6.98
N ASP A 208 -18.83 23.86 -7.88
CA ASP A 208 -19.07 23.71 -9.32
C ASP A 208 -17.77 23.69 -10.16
N SER A 209 -16.60 23.59 -9.53
CA SER A 209 -15.30 23.55 -10.24
C SER A 209 -14.92 22.13 -10.65
N ALA A 210 -14.19 21.98 -11.76
CA ALA A 210 -13.64 20.71 -12.24
C ALA A 210 -12.11 20.75 -12.12
N ILE A 211 -11.55 19.91 -11.25
CA ILE A 211 -10.12 19.97 -10.87
C ILE A 211 -9.48 18.60 -11.12
N LEU A 212 -8.45 18.53 -11.98
CA LEU A 212 -7.58 17.37 -12.13
C LEU A 212 -6.23 17.66 -11.45
N VAL A 213 -5.85 16.81 -10.50
CA VAL A 213 -4.56 16.89 -9.80
C VAL A 213 -3.69 15.71 -10.21
N ILE A 214 -2.51 15.98 -10.76
CA ILE A 214 -1.47 14.99 -11.08
C ILE A 214 -0.41 15.07 -9.98
N ALA A 215 -0.21 13.98 -9.24
CA ALA A 215 0.61 13.96 -8.03
C ALA A 215 1.53 12.72 -7.97
N PRO A 216 2.77 12.82 -7.45
CA PRO A 216 3.61 11.66 -7.19
C PRO A 216 3.10 10.67 -6.12
N PHE A 217 1.89 10.83 -5.57
CA PHE A 217 1.43 10.14 -4.36
C PHE A 217 -0.10 10.00 -4.34
N ALA A 218 -0.59 9.01 -3.60
CA ALA A 218 -2.02 8.68 -3.46
C ALA A 218 -2.84 9.81 -2.80
N PHE A 219 -4.14 9.84 -3.09
CA PHE A 219 -5.12 10.50 -2.23
C PHE A 219 -5.58 9.49 -1.19
N ALA A 220 -5.52 9.83 0.11
CA ALA A 220 -5.93 8.92 1.18
C ALA A 220 -7.41 8.45 1.05
N SER A 221 -7.70 7.15 1.24
CA SER A 221 -9.04 6.53 1.11
C SER A 221 -9.47 5.66 2.32
N LYS A 222 -10.79 5.34 2.41
CA LYS A 222 -11.59 4.50 3.35
C LYS A 222 -12.89 4.06 2.63
N GLU A 223 -13.76 3.19 3.18
CA GLU A 223 -14.97 2.64 2.48
C GLU A 223 -16.32 2.92 3.25
N ASP A 224 -17.55 2.67 2.70
CA ASP A 224 -18.87 2.74 3.45
C ASP A 224 -19.79 1.47 3.50
N ASP A 225 -20.93 1.49 4.24
CA ASP A 225 -22.13 0.57 4.32
C ASP A 225 -23.25 1.15 5.25
N SER A 226 -24.30 0.37 5.61
CA SER A 226 -25.50 0.81 6.38
C SER A 226 -25.75 0.19 7.78
N ASP A 227 -25.62 -1.12 7.99
CA ASP A 227 -25.38 -1.68 9.35
C ASP A 227 -23.89 -1.58 9.73
N PHE A 228 -23.07 -1.19 8.73
CA PHE A 228 -21.63 -0.93 8.70
C PHE A 228 -21.02 -0.93 10.10
N TYR A 229 -21.36 0.03 10.99
CA TYR A 229 -20.59 0.22 12.23
C TYR A 229 -20.58 -1.10 12.99
N SER A 230 -21.73 -1.66 13.32
CA SER A 230 -21.89 -2.93 14.04
C SER A 230 -21.87 -4.18 13.18
N SER A 231 -21.87 -4.04 11.86
CA SER A 231 -21.76 -5.19 10.98
C SER A 231 -20.34 -5.79 11.07
N TRP A 232 -20.15 -6.95 10.46
CA TRP A 232 -18.83 -7.55 10.26
C TRP A 232 -17.92 -6.65 9.38
N GLU A 233 -18.47 -5.56 8.82
CA GLU A 233 -17.92 -4.78 7.71
C GLU A 233 -17.57 -3.29 7.99
N PHE A 234 -17.67 -2.68 9.20
CA PHE A 234 -17.04 -1.33 9.49
C PHE A 234 -16.28 -1.05 10.76
N GLN A 235 -16.85 -1.21 11.96
CA GLN A 235 -16.38 -0.58 13.22
C GLN A 235 -15.25 0.51 13.20
N GLU A 236 -15.54 1.80 12.81
CA GLU A 236 -14.63 3.01 12.90
C GLU A 236 -15.18 4.47 13.28
N ALA A 237 -15.79 5.24 12.34
CA ALA A 237 -15.36 6.61 11.86
C ALA A 237 -15.94 7.97 12.41
N LYS A 238 -15.19 9.12 12.28
CA LYS A 238 -15.39 10.43 13.02
C LYS A 238 -14.86 11.75 12.29
N GLY A 239 -15.38 13.00 12.58
CA GLY A 239 -14.78 14.39 12.37
C GLY A 239 -15.01 15.29 11.07
N THR A 240 -14.23 16.37 10.75
CA THR A 240 -14.06 16.92 9.35
C THR A 240 -13.25 15.93 8.52
N GLN A 241 -12.34 15.27 9.22
CA GLN A 241 -11.97 13.87 9.14
C GLN A 241 -13.07 12.91 8.64
N ARG A 242 -14.40 13.18 8.80
CA ARG A 242 -15.55 12.48 8.19
C ARG A 242 -16.12 13.16 6.95
N SER A 243 -16.03 14.49 6.77
CA SER A 243 -16.02 15.04 5.39
C SER A 243 -14.80 14.57 4.60
N VAL A 244 -13.80 14.04 5.31
CA VAL A 244 -12.63 13.33 4.85
C VAL A 244 -12.78 11.82 5.04
N MET A 245 -13.81 11.27 5.69
CA MET A 245 -14.26 9.86 5.54
C MET A 245 -15.32 9.74 4.47
N LEU A 246 -15.84 10.88 4.00
CA LEU A 246 -16.66 11.22 2.83
C LEU A 246 -15.83 12.00 1.77
N LEU A 247 -14.51 12.07 1.95
CA LEU A 247 -13.59 12.23 0.81
C LEU A 247 -12.73 10.98 0.73
N THR A 248 -12.34 10.39 1.88
CA THR A 248 -11.68 9.07 1.95
C THR A 248 -12.59 7.94 1.46
N ASP A 249 -13.91 7.96 1.74
CA ASP A 249 -14.92 6.98 1.27
C ASP A 249 -14.80 6.43 -0.16
N THR A 250 -15.19 5.16 -0.34
CA THR A 250 -15.41 4.49 -1.63
C THR A 250 -16.89 4.32 -1.98
N ARG A 251 -17.83 4.48 -1.04
CA ARG A 251 -19.27 4.48 -1.34
C ARG A 251 -19.79 5.92 -1.57
N SER A 252 -21.05 6.01 -2.02
CA SER A 252 -21.53 7.06 -2.94
C SER A 252 -21.72 8.47 -2.35
N PHE A 253 -21.22 8.75 -1.15
CA PHE A 253 -21.37 10.05 -0.49
C PHE A 253 -20.10 10.92 -0.59
N SER A 254 -19.06 10.46 -1.31
CA SER A 254 -17.82 11.23 -1.51
C SER A 254 -17.78 12.15 -2.73
N ARG A 255 -16.99 13.23 -2.63
CA ARG A 255 -16.85 14.29 -3.68
C ARG A 255 -15.60 14.14 -4.54
N LEU A 256 -14.99 12.96 -4.55
CA LEU A 256 -13.65 12.70 -5.08
C LEU A 256 -13.63 11.47 -5.99
N ASN A 257 -13.03 11.63 -7.16
CA ASN A 257 -12.64 10.54 -8.04
C ASN A 257 -11.14 10.28 -7.87
N ARG A 258 -10.74 9.08 -7.44
CA ARG A 258 -9.31 8.69 -7.40
C ARG A 258 -8.96 7.82 -8.58
N LEU A 259 -7.77 8.09 -9.11
CA LEU A 259 -7.09 7.32 -10.12
C LEU A 259 -5.64 7.14 -9.66
N ARG A 260 -5.07 5.95 -9.87
CA ARG A 260 -3.65 5.68 -9.64
C ARG A 260 -3.03 4.90 -10.78
N VAL A 261 -1.75 5.17 -11.02
CA VAL A 261 -0.89 4.40 -11.91
C VAL A 261 -0.35 3.21 -11.14
N ARG A 262 -0.85 2.01 -11.46
CA ARG A 262 -0.33 0.75 -10.88
C ARG A 262 0.54 0.02 -11.89
N LEU A 263 1.73 -0.39 -11.50
CA LEU A 263 2.55 -1.33 -12.26
C LEU A 263 1.91 -2.73 -12.20
N VAL A 264 1.67 -3.35 -13.35
CA VAL A 264 1.06 -4.68 -13.45
C VAL A 264 1.94 -5.77 -12.81
N LYS A 265 1.42 -6.92 -12.35
CA LYS A 265 2.29 -7.95 -11.69
C LYS A 265 3.46 -8.41 -12.57
N THR A 266 3.23 -8.53 -13.88
CA THR A 266 4.26 -8.83 -14.87
C THR A 266 4.98 -7.57 -15.37
N TRP A 267 5.00 -6.45 -14.63
CA TRP A 267 5.58 -5.19 -15.13
C TRP A 267 7.06 -5.38 -15.43
N GLN A 268 7.79 -6.10 -14.57
CA GLN A 268 9.19 -6.42 -14.80
C GLN A 268 9.32 -7.21 -16.12
N THR A 269 8.62 -8.34 -16.27
CA THR A 269 8.69 -9.17 -17.49
C THR A 269 8.21 -8.45 -18.75
N ARG A 270 7.15 -7.63 -18.68
CA ARG A 270 6.63 -6.83 -19.81
C ARG A 270 7.55 -5.68 -20.17
N PHE A 271 8.16 -5.04 -19.18
CA PHE A 271 9.12 -3.95 -19.42
C PHE A 271 10.38 -4.51 -20.05
N LEU A 272 10.89 -5.61 -19.49
CA LEU A 272 12.02 -6.35 -20.04
C LEU A 272 11.73 -6.78 -21.49
N ALA A 273 10.54 -7.36 -21.78
CA ALA A 273 10.15 -7.74 -23.15
C ALA A 273 9.97 -6.53 -24.08
N TRP A 274 9.37 -5.43 -23.63
CA TRP A 274 9.22 -4.21 -24.44
C TRP A 274 10.57 -3.53 -24.74
N ILE A 275 11.53 -3.62 -23.80
CA ILE A 275 12.92 -3.22 -24.03
C ILE A 275 13.54 -4.12 -25.11
N GLU A 276 13.40 -5.44 -25.01
CA GLU A 276 13.86 -6.42 -26.02
C GLU A 276 13.26 -6.10 -27.41
N ASP A 277 11.93 -5.98 -27.52
CA ASP A 277 11.21 -5.63 -28.74
C ASP A 277 11.65 -4.27 -29.34
N ARG A 278 11.90 -3.25 -28.50
CA ARG A 278 12.31 -1.91 -28.97
C ARG A 278 13.77 -1.89 -29.42
N LEU A 279 14.66 -2.66 -28.79
CA LEU A 279 16.04 -2.83 -29.25
C LEU A 279 16.05 -3.56 -30.61
N ASP A 280 15.27 -4.64 -30.75
CA ASP A 280 15.15 -5.41 -31.99
C ASP A 280 14.54 -4.59 -33.15
N ALA A 281 13.46 -3.85 -32.89
CA ALA A 281 12.79 -3.03 -33.91
C ALA A 281 13.72 -1.96 -34.51
N TYR A 282 14.64 -1.41 -33.71
CA TYR A 282 15.66 -0.45 -34.13
C TYR A 282 17.01 -1.11 -34.51
N ARG A 283 17.10 -2.44 -34.44
CA ARG A 283 18.28 -3.27 -34.76
C ARG A 283 19.53 -2.92 -33.95
N ILE A 284 19.36 -2.77 -32.64
CA ILE A 284 20.43 -2.48 -31.68
C ILE A 284 21.03 -3.80 -31.17
N ASP A 285 22.36 -3.94 -31.28
CA ASP A 285 23.11 -5.10 -30.77
C ASP A 285 23.16 -5.08 -29.23
N SER A 286 22.90 -6.23 -28.57
CA SER A 286 22.69 -6.29 -27.11
C SER A 286 22.93 -7.69 -26.53
N HIS A 287 23.42 -7.76 -25.30
CA HIS A 287 23.46 -9.01 -24.50
C HIS A 287 22.23 -9.19 -23.59
N PHE A 288 21.32 -8.21 -23.58
CA PHE A 288 20.12 -8.23 -22.78
C PHE A 288 19.22 -9.41 -23.17
N SER A 289 18.66 -10.09 -22.18
CA SER A 289 17.50 -10.96 -22.39
C SER A 289 16.60 -10.93 -21.17
N ALA A 290 15.29 -10.72 -21.37
CA ALA A 290 14.32 -10.60 -20.29
C ALA A 290 14.36 -11.80 -19.32
N LYS A 291 14.58 -13.01 -19.85
CA LYS A 291 14.61 -14.25 -19.08
C LYS A 291 15.83 -14.38 -18.16
N GLY A 292 16.96 -13.75 -18.51
CA GLY A 292 18.19 -13.81 -17.73
C GLY A 292 18.14 -12.92 -16.49
N VAL A 293 17.67 -11.66 -16.66
CA VAL A 293 17.62 -10.68 -15.58
C VAL A 293 16.79 -11.18 -14.39
N SER A 294 15.63 -11.79 -14.66
CA SER A 294 14.72 -12.26 -13.61
C SER A 294 15.31 -13.36 -12.70
N ARG A 295 16.22 -14.20 -13.20
CA ARG A 295 16.80 -15.31 -12.42
C ARG A 295 17.85 -14.86 -11.40
N TRP A 296 18.47 -13.70 -11.64
CA TRP A 296 19.60 -13.25 -10.83
C TRP A 296 19.16 -12.58 -9.52
N LEU A 297 18.00 -11.93 -9.50
CA LEU A 297 17.53 -11.13 -8.35
C LEU A 297 17.05 -11.96 -7.14
N GLU A 298 16.65 -13.22 -7.37
CA GLU A 298 16.01 -14.10 -6.39
C GLU A 298 16.75 -14.30 -5.04
N PRO A 299 18.10 -14.43 -4.97
CA PRO A 299 18.77 -14.82 -3.72
C PRO A 299 18.99 -13.73 -2.66
N PHE A 300 18.72 -12.46 -2.96
CA PHE A 300 19.14 -11.32 -2.13
C PHE A 300 18.05 -10.83 -1.17
N LYS A 301 17.93 -11.46 0.01
CA LYS A 301 17.03 -11.01 1.09
C LYS A 301 17.40 -9.60 1.58
N GLY A 302 16.44 -8.68 1.61
CA GLY A 302 16.64 -7.28 2.02
C GLY A 302 17.16 -6.36 0.91
N LEU A 303 17.21 -6.84 -0.34
CA LEU A 303 17.68 -6.11 -1.53
C LEU A 303 16.55 -5.97 -2.58
N ASP A 304 15.51 -6.77 -2.46
CA ASP A 304 14.14 -6.45 -2.87
C ASP A 304 13.65 -5.12 -2.26
N VAL A 305 14.06 -4.84 -1.01
CA VAL A 305 13.90 -3.54 -0.34
C VAL A 305 14.65 -2.41 -1.06
N ALA A 306 15.46 -2.68 -2.09
CA ALA A 306 16.29 -1.71 -2.81
C ALA A 306 15.96 -1.51 -4.29
N ILE A 307 15.29 -2.43 -4.99
CA ILE A 307 14.87 -2.27 -6.40
C ILE A 307 13.35 -2.08 -6.44
N ARG A 308 12.89 -0.82 -6.47
CA ARG A 308 11.48 -0.48 -6.22
C ARG A 308 10.74 0.07 -7.45
N THR A 309 11.45 0.51 -8.48
CA THR A 309 10.89 1.27 -9.59
C THR A 309 11.36 0.80 -10.98
N PRO A 310 10.63 1.16 -12.05
CA PRO A 310 11.13 1.08 -13.42
C PRO A 310 12.47 1.79 -13.64
N GLY A 311 12.77 2.88 -12.93
CA GLY A 311 14.10 3.52 -12.97
C GLY A 311 15.20 2.60 -12.44
N ASP A 312 14.98 1.97 -11.28
CA ASP A 312 15.94 1.00 -10.70
C ASP A 312 16.14 -0.20 -11.62
N LEU A 313 15.04 -0.72 -12.21
CA LEU A 313 15.11 -1.83 -13.15
C LEU A 313 15.76 -1.43 -14.48
N LEU A 314 15.58 -0.19 -14.99
CA LEU A 314 16.33 0.30 -16.16
C LEU A 314 17.83 0.28 -15.90
N GLY A 315 18.28 0.67 -14.70
CA GLY A 315 19.66 0.52 -14.26
C GLY A 315 20.15 -0.93 -14.37
N VAL A 316 19.37 -1.89 -13.88
CA VAL A 316 19.70 -3.33 -13.97
C VAL A 316 19.66 -3.85 -15.42
N CYS A 317 18.71 -3.38 -16.25
CA CYS A 317 18.63 -3.70 -17.67
C CYS A 317 19.88 -3.22 -18.41
N ARG A 318 20.40 -2.04 -18.05
CA ARG A 318 21.62 -1.47 -18.62
C ARG A 318 22.87 -2.31 -18.29
N PHE A 319 22.93 -2.99 -17.15
CA PHE A 319 23.98 -4.00 -16.90
C PHE A 319 23.81 -5.20 -17.81
N CYS A 320 22.59 -5.72 -17.95
CA CYS A 320 22.33 -6.91 -18.75
C CYS A 320 22.43 -6.67 -20.26
N HIS A 321 22.27 -5.42 -20.71
CA HIS A 321 22.63 -4.98 -22.07
C HIS A 321 24.13 -5.16 -22.37
N ARG A 322 24.99 -5.02 -21.35
CA ARG A 322 26.47 -5.05 -21.46
C ARG A 322 27.10 -6.37 -21.00
N LEU A 323 26.47 -7.12 -20.09
CA LEU A 323 27.00 -8.31 -19.41
C LEU A 323 25.98 -9.47 -19.36
N ARG A 324 26.45 -10.71 -19.24
CA ARG A 324 25.57 -11.90 -19.13
C ARG A 324 25.13 -12.16 -17.68
N GLU A 325 23.94 -12.72 -17.49
CA GLU A 325 23.37 -13.09 -16.16
C GLU A 325 24.35 -13.86 -15.26
N THR A 326 25.17 -14.75 -15.87
CA THR A 326 26.13 -15.62 -15.16
C THR A 326 27.37 -14.89 -14.63
N GLN A 327 27.48 -13.58 -14.84
CA GLN A 327 28.64 -12.75 -14.44
C GLN A 327 28.34 -11.86 -13.22
N LEU A 328 27.14 -11.98 -12.64
CA LEU A 328 26.66 -11.16 -11.51
C LEU A 328 26.84 -11.88 -10.14
N PRO A 329 27.00 -11.16 -9.01
CA PRO A 329 27.36 -11.73 -7.71
C PRO A 329 26.18 -12.36 -6.94
N ARG A 330 26.45 -12.98 -5.78
CA ARG A 330 25.47 -13.63 -4.88
C ARG A 330 25.36 -12.93 -3.50
N ALA A 331 24.28 -13.19 -2.78
CA ALA A 331 23.98 -12.55 -1.48
C ALA A 331 24.95 -12.92 -0.34
N SER A 332 25.44 -14.17 -0.34
CA SER A 332 26.42 -14.70 0.61
C SER A 332 27.85 -14.19 0.39
N ASP A 333 28.09 -13.43 -0.68
CA ASP A 333 29.44 -13.02 -1.04
C ASP A 333 29.90 -11.87 -0.13
N MET A 334 31.04 -12.06 0.54
CA MET A 334 31.70 -11.07 1.43
C MET A 334 32.08 -9.75 0.74
N GLN A 335 31.91 -9.65 -0.57
CA GLN A 335 32.22 -8.49 -1.41
C GLN A 335 31.09 -8.19 -2.40
N ALA A 336 29.84 -8.58 -2.11
CA ALA A 336 28.71 -8.42 -3.01
C ALA A 336 28.51 -6.96 -3.46
N GLY A 337 28.63 -5.99 -2.54
CA GLY A 337 28.51 -4.57 -2.87
C GLY A 337 29.66 -4.09 -3.77
N THR A 338 30.89 -4.54 -3.49
CA THR A 338 32.08 -4.22 -4.29
C THR A 338 32.02 -4.82 -5.70
N ALA A 339 31.48 -6.03 -5.85
CA ALA A 339 31.30 -6.69 -7.14
C ALA A 339 30.23 -5.99 -7.99
N LEU A 340 29.13 -5.56 -7.38
CA LEU A 340 28.10 -4.75 -8.05
C LEU A 340 28.64 -3.39 -8.50
N LEU A 341 29.36 -2.68 -7.64
CA LEU A 341 29.90 -1.35 -7.96
C LEU A 341 30.78 -1.37 -9.22
N ARG A 342 31.57 -2.43 -9.42
CA ARG A 342 32.40 -2.65 -10.63
C ARG A 342 31.59 -2.79 -11.93
N CYS A 343 30.32 -3.16 -11.85
CA CYS A 343 29.44 -3.33 -13.02
C CYS A 343 28.56 -2.09 -13.26
N LEU A 344 28.41 -1.24 -12.26
CA LEU A 344 27.40 -0.18 -12.21
C LEU A 344 27.70 1.03 -13.08
N VAL A 345 28.99 1.32 -13.26
CA VAL A 345 29.49 2.53 -13.89
C VAL A 345 30.72 2.15 -14.71
N ASP A 346 30.99 2.85 -15.81
CA ASP A 346 32.29 2.83 -16.51
C ASP A 346 33.40 3.54 -15.68
N ALA A 347 33.33 3.39 -14.36
CA ALA A 347 34.23 3.92 -13.37
C ALA A 347 35.49 3.04 -13.35
N ASN A 348 36.64 3.67 -13.46
CA ASN A 348 37.90 2.95 -13.44
C ASN A 348 38.20 2.45 -12.00
N PRO A 349 39.18 1.55 -11.82
CA PRO A 349 39.51 1.00 -10.51
C PRO A 349 39.87 2.05 -9.45
N GLY A 350 40.32 3.25 -9.85
CA GLY A 350 40.57 4.38 -8.96
C GLY A 350 39.30 4.98 -8.37
N GLN A 351 38.29 5.25 -9.20
CA GLN A 351 36.96 5.71 -8.76
C GLN A 351 36.30 4.68 -7.84
N LEU A 352 36.33 3.39 -8.21
CA LEU A 352 35.71 2.32 -7.44
C LEU A 352 36.37 2.11 -6.06
N ALA A 353 37.71 2.17 -6.01
CA ALA A 353 38.46 2.12 -4.76
C ALA A 353 38.22 3.37 -3.90
N LEU A 354 38.14 4.56 -4.52
CA LEU A 354 37.84 5.80 -3.82
C LEU A 354 36.44 5.77 -3.21
N ALA A 355 35.40 5.39 -3.98
CA ALA A 355 34.04 5.28 -3.48
C ALA A 355 33.96 4.31 -2.28
N SER A 356 34.56 3.12 -2.40
CA SER A 356 34.61 2.14 -1.31
C SER A 356 35.33 2.68 -0.06
N LEU A 357 36.44 3.41 -0.25
CA LEU A 357 37.21 4.03 0.83
C LEU A 357 36.45 5.18 1.50
N LEU A 358 35.75 6.02 0.73
CA LEU A 358 34.92 7.12 1.25
C LEU A 358 33.75 6.58 2.07
N ILE A 359 33.09 5.52 1.60
CA ILE A 359 32.02 4.80 2.31
C ILE A 359 32.54 4.30 3.66
N ALA A 360 33.64 3.54 3.67
CA ALA A 360 34.24 3.01 4.89
C ALA A 360 34.68 4.11 5.89
N ARG A 361 35.30 5.20 5.40
CA ARG A 361 35.76 6.31 6.24
C ARG A 361 34.62 7.16 6.81
N CYS A 362 33.62 7.48 5.98
CA CYS A 362 32.40 8.15 6.42
C CYS A 362 31.67 7.31 7.48
N TYR A 363 31.57 6.00 7.26
CA TYR A 363 30.96 5.08 8.20
C TYR A 363 31.69 5.02 9.55
N ARG A 364 33.02 5.20 9.62
CA ARG A 364 33.75 5.22 10.92
C ARG A 364 33.74 6.58 11.63
N GLN A 365 33.32 7.68 11.01
CA GLN A 365 33.42 9.02 11.59
C GLN A 365 32.25 9.35 12.52
N SER A 366 32.39 9.05 13.82
CA SER A 366 31.36 9.29 14.85
C SER A 366 30.87 10.73 15.00
N LYS A 367 31.60 11.73 14.46
CA LYS A 367 31.19 13.15 14.46
C LYS A 367 30.21 13.54 13.34
N LYS A 368 29.82 12.61 12.47
CA LYS A 368 28.97 12.88 11.28
C LYS A 368 27.84 11.86 11.20
N VAL A 369 26.60 12.29 10.99
CA VAL A 369 25.44 11.38 10.89
C VAL A 369 25.56 10.50 9.63
N TRP A 370 25.35 9.19 9.76
CA TRP A 370 25.43 8.27 8.63
C TRP A 370 24.27 8.50 7.64
N GLY A 371 24.58 8.44 6.35
CA GLY A 371 23.62 8.35 5.27
C GLY A 371 23.00 9.67 4.76
N LEU A 372 23.12 10.76 5.51
CA LEU A 372 22.70 12.09 5.03
C LEU A 372 23.61 12.61 3.89
N PRO A 373 23.09 13.47 3.00
CA PRO A 373 23.93 14.26 2.09
C PRO A 373 24.92 15.15 2.88
N MET A 374 26.02 15.53 2.24
CA MET A 374 27.05 16.39 2.82
C MET A 374 27.62 17.36 1.78
N GLU A 375 28.20 18.47 2.22
CA GLU A 375 28.90 19.38 1.31
C GLU A 375 30.10 18.70 0.64
N LEU A 376 30.42 19.11 -0.59
CA LEU A 376 31.56 18.58 -1.35
C LEU A 376 32.90 18.74 -0.60
N ARG A 377 33.05 19.82 0.17
CA ARG A 377 34.24 20.06 1.01
C ARG A 377 34.39 19.02 2.12
N GLU A 378 33.28 18.53 2.67
CA GLU A 378 33.28 17.53 3.75
C GLU A 378 33.61 16.15 3.21
N TRP A 379 33.05 15.78 2.04
CA TRP A 379 33.54 14.63 1.26
C TRP A 379 35.05 14.72 1.02
N GLY A 380 35.57 15.92 0.74
CA GLY A 380 37.00 16.25 0.64
C GLY A 380 37.84 15.82 1.84
N THR A 381 37.29 15.81 3.05
CA THR A 381 38.02 15.40 4.27
C THR A 381 38.18 13.88 4.42
N PHE A 382 37.35 13.10 3.74
CA PHE A 382 37.44 11.64 3.75
C PHE A 382 38.38 11.11 2.66
N CYS A 383 38.66 11.89 1.62
CA CYS A 383 39.71 11.55 0.66
C CYS A 383 41.06 11.40 1.38
N PRO A 384 41.86 10.38 1.06
CA PRO A 384 43.26 10.39 1.44
C PRO A 384 43.95 11.56 0.72
N GLU A 385 44.97 12.14 1.38
CA GLU A 385 45.98 12.96 0.72
C GLU A 385 46.82 12.06 -0.20
N TYR A 386 46.24 11.63 -1.33
CA TYR A 386 47.06 11.20 -2.45
C TYR A 386 47.90 12.40 -2.87
N PRO A 387 49.23 12.24 -3.07
CA PRO A 387 49.99 13.25 -3.80
C PRO A 387 49.29 13.42 -5.14
N GLY A 388 48.75 14.63 -5.37
CA GLY A 388 48.00 14.96 -6.58
C GLY A 388 48.86 15.02 -7.84
N ASP A 389 50.17 14.90 -7.65
CA ASP A 389 51.22 14.94 -8.65
C ASP A 389 51.79 13.55 -8.91
N ALA A 390 52.30 13.34 -10.11
CA ALA A 390 52.93 12.09 -10.50
C ALA A 390 54.22 11.86 -9.70
N SER A 391 54.45 10.64 -9.23
CA SER A 391 55.70 10.31 -8.55
C SER A 391 56.88 10.48 -9.51
N GLN A 392 58.06 10.76 -8.97
CA GLN A 392 59.26 10.89 -9.78
C GLN A 392 59.57 9.61 -10.56
N GLU A 393 59.22 8.43 -10.05
CA GLU A 393 59.38 7.16 -10.75
C GLU A 393 58.40 7.03 -11.94
N GLU A 394 57.13 7.38 -11.77
CA GLU A 394 56.14 7.38 -12.87
C GLU A 394 56.52 8.38 -13.97
N LEU A 395 56.95 9.59 -13.61
CA LEU A 395 57.44 10.59 -14.56
C LEU A 395 58.72 10.12 -15.27
N MET A 396 59.63 9.44 -14.58
CA MET A 396 60.84 8.87 -15.18
C MET A 396 60.54 7.66 -16.08
N LEU A 397 59.51 6.86 -15.78
CA LEU A 397 59.03 5.80 -16.66
C LEU A 397 58.47 6.38 -17.95
N ILE A 398 57.64 7.44 -17.87
CA ILE A 398 57.15 8.17 -19.05
C ILE A 398 58.33 8.75 -19.85
N ALA A 399 59.27 9.45 -19.20
CA ALA A 399 60.42 10.07 -19.86
C ALA A 399 61.34 9.07 -20.59
N ARG A 400 61.37 7.81 -20.16
CA ARG A 400 62.16 6.71 -20.76
C ARG A 400 61.53 6.08 -22.00
N LEU A 401 60.25 6.34 -22.32
CA LEU A 401 59.63 5.82 -23.54
C LEU A 401 60.31 6.40 -24.79
N PRO A 402 60.52 5.62 -25.87
CA PRO A 402 61.33 6.05 -27.00
C PRO A 402 60.69 7.14 -27.88
N HIS A 403 59.35 7.18 -28.00
CA HIS A 403 58.66 8.11 -28.90
C HIS A 403 57.82 9.17 -28.17
N LEU A 404 57.81 10.41 -28.70
CA LEU A 404 57.02 11.53 -28.15
C LEU A 404 55.53 11.17 -27.98
N THR A 405 54.95 10.51 -28.98
CA THR A 405 53.55 10.07 -29.00
C THR A 405 53.23 9.05 -27.90
N GLU A 406 54.18 8.19 -27.54
CA GLU A 406 54.05 7.25 -26.42
C GLU A 406 54.14 7.98 -25.07
N ARG A 407 55.05 8.96 -24.94
CA ARG A 407 55.16 9.82 -23.75
C ARG A 407 53.88 10.62 -23.51
N GLU A 408 53.34 11.25 -24.56
CA GLU A 408 52.08 12.01 -24.49
C GLU A 408 50.87 11.11 -24.18
N LYS A 409 50.88 9.86 -24.65
CA LYS A 409 49.84 8.88 -24.32
C LYS A 409 49.94 8.48 -22.84
N ALA A 410 51.11 8.04 -22.38
CA ALA A 410 51.34 7.62 -21.00
C ALA A 410 51.12 8.77 -19.99
N ALA A 411 51.47 10.01 -20.33
CA ALA A 411 51.18 11.19 -19.51
C ALA A 411 49.68 11.49 -19.41
N ARG A 412 48.91 11.28 -20.48
CA ARG A 412 47.43 11.41 -20.47
C ARG A 412 46.78 10.29 -19.66
N GLU A 413 47.27 9.06 -19.78
CA GLU A 413 46.80 7.91 -19.01
C GLU A 413 47.07 8.11 -17.51
N LEU A 414 48.27 8.55 -17.13
CA LEU A 414 48.61 8.85 -15.73
C LEU A 414 47.73 9.97 -15.16
N ARG A 415 47.49 11.04 -15.93
CA ARG A 415 46.58 12.12 -15.51
C ARG A 415 45.15 11.62 -15.33
N ALA A 416 44.63 10.78 -16.22
CA ALA A 416 43.30 10.19 -16.08
C ALA A 416 43.19 9.29 -14.82
N ILE A 417 44.25 8.54 -14.51
CA ILE A 417 44.34 7.75 -13.27
C ILE A 417 44.32 8.68 -12.03
N GLN A 418 45.00 9.82 -12.08
CA GLN A 418 45.00 10.79 -10.98
C GLN A 418 43.66 11.50 -10.80
N ASP A 419 43.06 11.99 -11.88
CA ASP A 419 41.76 12.67 -11.84
C ASP A 419 40.63 11.73 -11.36
N SER A 420 40.72 10.43 -11.67
CA SER A 420 39.79 9.42 -11.14
C SER A 420 39.93 9.10 -9.64
N ARG A 421 41.03 9.52 -9.00
CA ARG A 421 41.19 9.42 -7.52
C ARG A 421 40.74 10.70 -6.81
N ARG A 422 40.03 11.60 -7.52
CA ARG A 422 39.41 12.82 -6.98
C ARG A 422 37.89 12.69 -6.94
N ILE A 423 37.25 13.48 -6.08
CA ILE A 423 35.79 13.46 -5.91
C ILE A 423 35.06 13.93 -7.16
N SER A 424 35.65 14.85 -7.94
CA SER A 424 35.13 15.21 -9.26
C SER A 424 34.90 13.97 -10.12
N GLY A 425 35.85 13.02 -10.13
CA GLY A 425 35.69 11.75 -10.83
C GLY A 425 34.51 10.89 -10.34
N LEU A 426 34.02 11.05 -9.11
CA LEU A 426 32.81 10.38 -8.63
C LEU A 426 31.52 11.09 -9.06
N ILE A 427 31.56 12.42 -9.20
CA ILE A 427 30.47 13.23 -9.77
C ILE A 427 30.36 12.96 -11.28
N ASP A 428 31.49 13.02 -11.99
CA ASP A 428 31.60 12.79 -13.43
C ASP A 428 31.08 11.40 -13.84
N CYS A 429 31.23 10.40 -12.96
CA CYS A 429 30.76 9.04 -13.18
C CYS A 429 29.39 8.73 -12.52
N GLY A 430 28.75 9.71 -11.88
CA GLY A 430 27.41 9.59 -11.29
C GLY A 430 27.32 8.84 -9.97
N LEU A 431 28.43 8.32 -9.42
CA LEU A 431 28.47 7.68 -8.10
C LEU A 431 28.25 8.66 -6.95
N LEU A 432 28.50 9.96 -7.16
CA LEU A 432 28.19 11.03 -6.20
C LEU A 432 27.28 12.06 -6.87
N THR A 433 26.01 12.11 -6.48
CA THR A 433 24.97 12.92 -7.12
C THR A 433 24.62 14.14 -6.27
N GLU A 434 24.53 15.31 -6.90
CA GLU A 434 24.01 16.54 -6.30
C GLU A 434 22.50 16.41 -6.05
N GLN A 435 22.07 16.79 -4.85
CA GLN A 435 20.69 16.78 -4.38
C GLN A 435 20.05 18.17 -4.56
N PRO A 436 18.72 18.31 -4.48
CA PRO A 436 18.03 19.59 -4.73
C PRO A 436 18.40 20.74 -3.79
N ASP A 437 19.09 20.46 -2.68
CA ASP A 437 19.60 21.40 -1.69
C ASP A 437 21.07 21.82 -1.92
N GLY A 438 21.71 21.32 -3.00
CA GLY A 438 23.13 21.55 -3.32
C GLY A 438 24.11 20.69 -2.52
N GLN A 439 23.62 19.72 -1.75
CA GLN A 439 24.46 18.73 -1.06
C GLN A 439 24.72 17.50 -1.94
N PHE A 440 25.74 16.72 -1.60
CA PHE A 440 26.15 15.55 -2.38
C PHE A 440 25.91 14.26 -1.61
N GLN A 441 25.30 13.27 -2.27
CA GLN A 441 25.04 11.94 -1.73
C GLN A 441 25.54 10.87 -2.69
N LEU A 442 26.12 9.79 -2.16
CA LEU A 442 26.52 8.65 -3.00
C LEU A 442 25.29 7.89 -3.51
N MET A 443 25.33 7.41 -4.74
CA MET A 443 24.24 6.67 -5.40
C MET A 443 24.76 5.48 -6.24
N PRO A 444 23.94 4.43 -6.46
CA PRO A 444 22.61 4.21 -5.89
C PRO A 444 22.69 3.63 -4.47
N ARG A 445 21.77 4.09 -3.60
CA ARG A 445 21.84 3.90 -2.13
C ARG A 445 22.16 2.47 -1.68
N PHE A 446 21.48 1.48 -2.27
CA PHE A 446 21.59 0.09 -1.83
C PHE A 446 23.00 -0.49 -1.92
N VAL A 447 23.78 -0.03 -2.89
CA VAL A 447 25.16 -0.48 -3.12
C VAL A 447 26.07 0.05 -2.01
N ILE A 448 25.80 1.26 -1.51
CA ILE A 448 26.58 1.91 -0.46
C ILE A 448 26.40 1.22 0.89
N ASP A 449 25.17 0.90 1.27
CA ASP A 449 24.92 0.19 2.53
C ASP A 449 25.48 -1.25 2.48
N LEU A 450 25.45 -1.91 1.31
CA LEU A 450 26.14 -3.19 1.09
C LEU A 450 27.67 -3.07 1.22
N ILE A 451 28.29 -2.03 0.68
CA ILE A 451 29.74 -1.80 0.82
C ILE A 451 30.11 -1.49 2.29
N ALA A 452 29.28 -0.74 3.01
CA ALA A 452 29.50 -0.47 4.43
C ALA A 452 29.41 -1.75 5.28
N ARG A 453 28.43 -2.62 4.99
CA ARG A 453 28.32 -3.98 5.55
C ARG A 453 29.55 -4.83 5.23
N ASP A 454 29.97 -4.89 3.97
CA ASP A 454 31.17 -5.65 3.52
C ASP A 454 32.41 -5.21 4.32
N HIS A 455 32.58 -3.90 4.58
CA HIS A 455 33.68 -3.36 5.38
C HIS A 455 33.59 -3.73 6.87
N MET A 456 32.38 -3.76 7.44
CA MET A 456 32.21 -4.14 8.85
C MET A 456 32.45 -5.62 9.12
N LEU A 457 32.09 -6.50 8.18
CA LEU A 457 32.43 -7.92 8.23
C LEU A 457 33.95 -8.15 8.32
N MET A 458 34.74 -7.39 7.55
CA MET A 458 36.21 -7.42 7.66
C MET A 458 36.70 -6.85 9.00
N THR A 459 36.07 -5.78 9.49
CA THR A 459 36.45 -5.09 10.72
C THR A 459 36.30 -6.00 11.95
N PHE A 460 35.18 -6.72 12.08
CA PHE A 460 34.94 -7.63 13.21
C PHE A 460 35.95 -8.77 13.31
N ALA A 461 36.53 -9.22 12.19
CA ALA A 461 37.51 -10.29 12.15
C ALA A 461 38.96 -9.83 12.38
N MET A 462 39.27 -8.57 12.05
CA MET A 462 40.66 -8.09 11.91
C MET A 462 41.08 -6.99 12.91
N GLU A 463 40.13 -6.30 13.54
CA GLU A 463 40.40 -5.16 14.42
C GLU A 463 39.95 -5.41 15.86
N PRO A 464 40.65 -4.83 16.86
CA PRO A 464 40.26 -4.95 18.26
C PRO A 464 38.89 -4.31 18.52
N VAL A 465 38.19 -4.82 19.54
CA VAL A 465 36.85 -4.37 19.96
C VAL A 465 36.76 -2.84 20.12
N GLU A 466 37.78 -2.24 20.72
CA GLU A 466 37.86 -0.81 21.01
C GLU A 466 37.83 0.07 19.75
N ALA A 467 38.20 -0.46 18.58
CA ALA A 467 38.23 0.28 17.32
C ALA A 467 36.84 0.55 16.71
N TRP A 468 35.82 -0.24 17.10
CA TRP A 468 34.48 -0.16 16.50
C TRP A 468 33.33 -0.18 17.53
N ALA A 469 33.52 -0.73 18.74
CA ALA A 469 32.44 -0.85 19.73
C ALA A 469 31.83 0.50 20.16
N ILE A 470 32.61 1.58 20.09
CA ILE A 470 32.11 2.94 20.37
C ILE A 470 31.03 3.40 19.37
N LEU A 471 30.94 2.78 18.19
CA LEU A 471 29.90 3.05 17.19
C LEU A 471 28.53 2.46 17.57
N ALA A 472 28.44 1.56 18.56
CA ALA A 472 27.18 1.03 19.09
C ALA A 472 26.26 2.13 19.67
N TYR A 473 26.90 3.17 20.23
CA TYR A 473 26.28 4.36 20.80
C TYR A 473 25.67 5.30 19.74
N ASP A 474 25.93 5.08 18.45
CA ASP A 474 25.43 5.89 17.33
C ASP A 474 24.22 5.22 16.66
N THR A 475 23.06 5.88 16.73
CA THR A 475 21.78 5.36 16.23
C THR A 475 21.71 5.20 14.71
N ALA A 476 22.45 6.00 13.93
CA ALA A 476 22.43 5.93 12.47
C ALA A 476 23.37 4.83 11.93
N ARG A 477 24.38 4.43 12.71
CA ARG A 477 25.35 3.40 12.34
C ARG A 477 24.93 2.00 12.77
N ARG A 478 24.30 1.88 13.94
CA ARG A 478 23.92 0.60 14.56
C ARG A 478 23.25 -0.40 13.60
N PRO A 479 22.28 -0.03 12.73
CA PRO A 479 21.63 -1.00 11.85
C PRO A 479 22.57 -1.70 10.86
N VAL A 480 23.66 -1.03 10.44
CA VAL A 480 24.68 -1.64 9.56
C VAL A 480 25.61 -2.56 10.36
N LEU A 481 25.88 -2.26 11.64
CA LEU A 481 26.57 -3.19 12.55
C LEU A 481 25.72 -4.45 12.76
N GLU A 482 24.43 -4.29 13.06
CA GLU A 482 23.48 -5.39 13.28
C GLU A 482 23.31 -6.23 12.00
N THR A 483 23.18 -5.60 10.82
CA THR A 483 23.17 -6.32 9.53
C THR A 483 24.45 -7.11 9.27
N ALA A 484 25.61 -6.59 9.69
CA ALA A 484 26.88 -7.30 9.57
C ALA A 484 27.01 -8.44 10.60
N LEU A 485 26.55 -8.26 11.85
CA LEU A 485 26.51 -9.31 12.87
C LEU A 485 25.54 -10.45 12.50
N ALA A 486 24.39 -10.14 11.92
CA ALA A 486 23.43 -11.12 11.41
C ALA A 486 24.01 -12.02 10.30
N CYS A 487 25.00 -11.53 9.55
CA CYS A 487 25.73 -12.33 8.56
C CYS A 487 26.82 -13.23 9.18
N LEU A 488 27.11 -13.12 10.49
CA LEU A 488 28.11 -13.93 11.19
C LEU A 488 27.52 -15.18 11.86
N THR A 489 28.27 -16.28 11.81
CA THR A 489 27.94 -17.53 12.53
C THR A 489 28.22 -17.39 14.03
N LEU A 490 27.65 -18.28 14.85
CA LEU A 490 27.92 -18.28 16.30
C LEU A 490 29.43 -18.42 16.61
N ASN A 491 30.13 -19.30 15.89
CA ASN A 491 31.58 -19.49 16.00
C ASN A 491 32.40 -18.22 15.76
N THR A 492 31.90 -17.32 14.91
CA THR A 492 32.53 -16.01 14.68
C THR A 492 32.15 -14.94 15.71
N LEU A 493 31.13 -15.19 16.55
CA LEU A 493 30.72 -14.32 17.67
C LEU A 493 31.33 -14.75 19.02
N GLU A 494 31.70 -16.01 19.19
CA GLU A 494 32.35 -16.53 20.41
C GLU A 494 33.54 -15.68 20.92
N PRO A 495 34.47 -15.18 20.07
CA PRO A 495 35.59 -14.36 20.55
C PRO A 495 35.15 -13.05 21.22
N LEU A 496 34.02 -12.49 20.78
CA LEU A 496 33.44 -11.27 21.35
C LEU A 496 32.77 -11.55 22.70
N ALA A 497 32.14 -12.72 22.87
CA ALA A 497 31.64 -13.17 24.17
C ALA A 497 32.78 -13.48 25.16
N ALA A 498 33.88 -14.08 24.67
CA ALA A 498 35.06 -14.37 25.47
C ALA A 498 35.78 -13.10 25.96
N TYR A 499 35.83 -12.02 25.16
CA TYR A 499 36.33 -10.71 25.59
C TYR A 499 35.61 -10.19 26.85
N LEU A 500 34.28 -10.34 26.91
CA LEU A 500 33.46 -9.91 28.05
C LEU A 500 33.74 -10.69 29.33
N ALA A 501 34.33 -11.89 29.26
CA ALA A 501 34.71 -12.67 30.44
C ALA A 501 35.87 -12.04 31.25
N GLY A 502 36.74 -11.29 30.58
CA GLY A 502 37.89 -10.60 31.21
C GLY A 502 37.72 -9.08 31.35
N ALA A 503 36.66 -8.50 30.79
CA ALA A 503 36.43 -7.06 30.81
C ALA A 503 35.77 -6.59 32.12
N SER A 504 36.12 -5.39 32.58
CA SER A 504 35.36 -4.73 33.66
C SER A 504 33.92 -4.46 33.23
N VAL A 505 32.98 -4.52 34.17
CA VAL A 505 31.58 -4.14 33.98
C VAL A 505 31.50 -2.66 33.55
N ASP A 506 32.27 -1.79 34.20
CA ASP A 506 32.30 -0.34 33.93
C ASP A 506 33.04 0.08 32.63
N ASN A 507 33.51 -0.86 31.81
CA ASN A 507 34.25 -0.52 30.57
C ASN A 507 33.25 -0.14 29.44
N PRO A 508 33.28 1.09 28.89
CA PRO A 508 32.34 1.52 27.85
C PRO A 508 32.43 0.68 26.55
N TYR A 509 33.60 0.15 26.21
CA TYR A 509 33.72 -0.72 25.04
C TYR A 509 33.07 -2.09 25.28
N ALA A 510 33.17 -2.61 26.51
CA ALA A 510 32.53 -3.86 26.91
C ALA A 510 31.00 -3.70 26.99
N ILE A 511 30.51 -2.55 27.47
CA ILE A 511 29.09 -2.20 27.47
C ILE A 511 28.53 -2.15 26.03
N GLY A 512 29.21 -1.45 25.12
CA GLY A 512 28.80 -1.38 23.70
C GLY A 512 28.75 -2.75 23.00
N VAL A 513 29.72 -3.64 23.27
CA VAL A 513 29.69 -5.01 22.73
C VAL A 513 28.64 -5.87 23.41
N SER A 514 28.53 -5.82 24.74
CA SER A 514 27.59 -6.68 25.47
C SER A 514 26.15 -6.36 25.08
N GLU A 515 25.76 -5.09 24.92
CA GLU A 515 24.42 -4.70 24.48
C GLU A 515 24.13 -4.96 22.98
N LEU A 516 25.16 -4.97 22.11
CA LEU A 516 25.00 -5.41 20.72
C LEU A 516 24.78 -6.92 20.65
N LEU A 517 25.64 -7.70 21.30
CA LEU A 517 25.52 -9.17 21.34
C LEU A 517 24.26 -9.61 22.08
N PHE A 518 23.90 -8.98 23.19
CA PHE A 518 22.71 -9.33 23.97
C PHE A 518 21.44 -9.21 23.12
N HIS A 519 21.35 -8.17 22.29
CA HIS A 519 20.22 -7.99 21.37
C HIS A 519 20.25 -8.97 20.18
N GLU A 520 21.38 -9.07 19.46
CA GLU A 520 21.53 -9.99 18.31
C GLU A 520 21.28 -11.46 18.72
N LEU A 521 21.83 -11.88 19.85
CA LEU A 521 21.62 -13.22 20.38
C LEU A 521 20.19 -13.39 20.93
N ALA A 522 19.53 -12.34 21.44
CA ALA A 522 18.11 -12.41 21.78
C ALA A 522 17.21 -12.63 20.55
N GLN A 523 17.57 -12.09 19.37
CA GLN A 523 16.89 -12.44 18.11
C GLN A 523 17.03 -13.93 17.82
N ARG A 524 18.26 -14.46 17.85
CA ARG A 524 18.54 -15.89 17.59
C ARG A 524 17.87 -16.82 18.62
N LEU A 525 17.82 -16.42 19.90
CA LEU A 525 17.09 -17.14 20.95
C LEU A 525 15.59 -17.21 20.65
N ARG A 526 14.97 -16.12 20.17
CA ARG A 526 13.56 -16.11 19.71
C ARG A 526 13.35 -17.02 18.49
N GLU A 527 14.32 -17.13 17.60
CA GLU A 527 14.33 -18.09 16.49
C GLU A 527 14.58 -19.56 16.93
N GLY A 528 14.75 -19.82 18.22
CA GLY A 528 14.97 -21.16 18.77
C GLY A 528 16.41 -21.67 18.70
N VAL A 529 17.38 -20.79 18.43
CA VAL A 529 18.81 -21.14 18.42
C VAL A 529 19.31 -21.37 19.84
N VAL A 530 19.89 -22.53 20.11
CA VAL A 530 20.51 -22.84 21.41
C VAL A 530 21.89 -22.21 21.49
N LEU A 531 22.17 -21.47 22.57
CA LEU A 531 23.47 -20.83 22.80
C LEU A 531 24.42 -21.69 23.63
N GLU A 532 25.71 -21.62 23.31
CA GLU A 532 26.77 -22.23 24.11
C GLU A 532 27.02 -21.50 25.45
N PRO A 533 27.55 -22.18 26.49
CA PRO A 533 27.77 -21.57 27.81
C PRO A 533 28.66 -20.31 27.82
N ILE A 534 29.54 -20.14 26.83
CA ILE A 534 30.38 -18.95 26.68
C ILE A 534 29.56 -17.66 26.54
N PHE A 535 28.36 -17.73 25.96
CA PHE A 535 27.47 -16.57 25.80
C PHE A 535 26.80 -16.14 27.12
N ALA A 536 26.83 -16.95 28.18
CA ALA A 536 26.37 -16.54 29.51
C ALA A 536 27.19 -15.37 30.10
N HIS A 537 28.42 -15.13 29.61
CA HIS A 537 29.19 -13.94 29.95
C HIS A 537 28.52 -12.63 29.45
N VAL A 538 27.79 -12.68 28.34
CA VAL A 538 27.03 -11.53 27.81
C VAL A 538 25.92 -11.14 28.79
N ALA A 539 25.07 -12.10 29.16
CA ALA A 539 23.99 -11.88 30.12
C ALA A 539 24.49 -11.46 31.51
N ARG A 540 25.59 -12.07 32.00
CA ARG A 540 26.21 -11.68 33.27
C ARG A 540 26.70 -10.23 33.24
N HIS A 541 27.38 -9.82 32.17
CA HIS A 541 27.90 -8.45 32.03
C HIS A 541 26.76 -7.43 32.03
N VAL A 542 25.74 -7.66 31.21
CA VAL A 542 24.53 -6.82 31.15
C VAL A 542 23.82 -6.73 32.49
N ALA A 543 23.51 -7.86 33.12
CA ALA A 543 22.74 -7.89 34.37
C ALA A 543 23.53 -7.43 35.62
N SER A 544 24.85 -7.24 35.51
CA SER A 544 25.67 -6.65 36.59
C SER A 544 25.51 -5.13 36.71
N HIS A 545 24.89 -4.47 35.71
CA HIS A 545 24.67 -3.02 35.75
C HIS A 545 23.47 -2.66 36.61
N TYR A 546 23.69 -1.84 37.64
CA TYR A 546 22.64 -1.38 38.56
C TYR A 546 21.65 -0.37 37.93
N ALA A 547 21.96 0.13 36.73
CA ALA A 547 21.08 0.98 35.95
C ALA A 547 20.07 0.11 35.20
N LEU A 548 18.78 0.25 35.52
CA LEU A 548 17.66 -0.53 34.96
C LEU A 548 17.33 -0.18 33.49
N LYS A 549 18.32 0.31 32.73
CA LYS A 549 18.23 0.78 31.34
C LYS A 549 19.55 0.53 30.62
N PRO A 550 19.53 0.21 29.32
CA PRO A 550 20.76 0.11 28.53
C PRO A 550 21.44 1.48 28.42
N LEU A 551 22.75 1.43 28.26
CA LEU A 551 23.69 2.55 28.28
C LEU A 551 24.23 2.90 26.88
N SER A 552 24.31 1.94 25.95
CA SER A 552 24.70 2.16 24.55
C SER A 552 23.51 2.25 23.58
N ARG A 553 22.40 1.59 23.93
CA ARG A 553 21.11 1.79 23.27
C ARG A 553 20.39 2.99 23.90
N PRO A 554 19.60 3.77 23.12
CA PRO A 554 18.66 4.72 23.71
C PRO A 554 17.71 3.97 24.66
N SER A 555 17.20 4.69 25.65
CA SER A 555 16.28 4.15 26.67
C SER A 555 15.34 5.23 27.21
N SER A 556 15.22 6.33 26.45
CA SER A 556 14.33 7.45 26.72
C SER A 556 12.95 7.26 26.10
N GLY A 557 12.83 6.43 25.06
CA GLY A 557 11.55 6.08 24.43
C GLY A 557 10.86 4.86 25.06
N LEU A 558 9.56 4.73 24.79
CA LEU A 558 8.77 3.56 25.15
C LEU A 558 9.25 2.34 24.35
N ALA A 559 9.28 2.45 23.02
CA ALA A 559 9.90 1.52 22.09
C ALA A 559 11.26 0.98 22.61
N ASP A 560 12.26 1.85 22.81
CA ASP A 560 13.59 1.39 23.23
C ASP A 560 13.57 0.59 24.56
N SER A 561 12.68 0.98 25.48
CA SER A 561 12.52 0.32 26.78
C SER A 561 11.87 -1.07 26.66
N LEU A 562 10.97 -1.24 25.68
CA LEU A 562 10.30 -2.50 25.37
C LEU A 562 11.18 -3.45 24.55
N ASP A 563 11.96 -2.93 23.61
CA ASP A 563 12.97 -3.71 22.89
C ASP A 563 13.95 -4.36 23.87
N TRP A 564 14.43 -3.55 24.82
CA TRP A 564 15.29 -4.00 25.90
C TRP A 564 14.60 -5.02 26.82
N LEU A 565 13.37 -4.76 27.27
CA LEU A 565 12.64 -5.71 28.12
C LEU A 565 12.39 -7.04 27.43
N SER A 566 12.01 -7.02 26.14
CA SER A 566 11.82 -8.24 25.33
C SER A 566 13.11 -9.06 25.25
N SER A 567 14.26 -8.37 25.16
CA SER A 567 15.58 -9.01 25.17
C SER A 567 15.88 -9.63 26.55
N CYS A 568 15.64 -8.90 27.65
CA CYS A 568 15.80 -9.42 29.02
C CYS A 568 14.94 -10.66 29.28
N TRP A 569 13.67 -10.63 28.88
CA TRP A 569 12.77 -11.78 29.02
C TRP A 569 13.25 -12.98 28.19
N ALA A 570 13.64 -12.77 26.92
CA ALA A 570 14.09 -13.85 26.03
C ALA A 570 15.34 -14.56 26.57
N TRP A 571 16.31 -13.80 27.09
CA TRP A 571 17.46 -14.35 27.81
C TRP A 571 17.05 -15.12 29.07
N SER A 572 16.11 -14.59 29.87
CA SER A 572 15.70 -15.25 31.12
C SER A 572 15.02 -16.59 30.91
N LEU A 573 14.27 -16.75 29.82
CA LEU A 573 13.53 -17.98 29.51
C LEU A 573 14.42 -19.05 28.86
N ALA A 574 15.49 -18.66 28.18
CA ALA A 574 16.34 -19.59 27.42
C ALA A 574 17.66 -19.95 28.11
N VAL A 575 18.13 -19.15 29.07
CA VAL A 575 19.43 -19.32 29.74
C VAL A 575 19.23 -19.31 31.27
N PRO A 576 19.84 -20.23 32.03
CA PRO A 576 19.70 -20.24 33.50
C PRO A 576 20.30 -18.99 34.16
N THR A 577 19.81 -18.67 35.35
CA THR A 577 20.24 -17.50 36.15
C THR A 577 21.76 -17.46 36.34
N PRO A 578 22.46 -16.38 35.95
CA PRO A 578 23.90 -16.26 36.17
C PRO A 578 24.28 -16.19 37.65
N ASP A 579 25.38 -16.86 38.02
CA ASP A 579 25.90 -16.87 39.39
C ASP A 579 26.16 -15.46 39.94
N ALA A 580 25.77 -15.24 41.20
CA ALA A 580 26.07 -14.06 42.01
C ALA A 580 25.62 -12.69 41.45
N VAL A 581 24.61 -12.67 40.58
CA VAL A 581 24.01 -11.45 40.03
C VAL A 581 22.78 -11.01 40.84
N TRP A 582 22.66 -9.72 41.12
CA TRP A 582 21.41 -9.11 41.59
C TRP A 582 20.56 -8.70 40.39
N PHE A 583 19.31 -9.16 40.32
CA PHE A 583 18.39 -8.86 39.23
C PHE A 583 16.99 -8.53 39.77
N ILE A 584 16.15 -7.97 38.91
CA ILE A 584 14.74 -7.71 39.20
C ILE A 584 13.88 -8.88 38.66
N PRO A 585 13.12 -9.60 39.50
CA PRO A 585 12.25 -10.72 39.07
C PRO A 585 11.37 -10.40 37.86
N TRP A 586 10.76 -9.22 37.84
CA TRP A 586 9.90 -8.76 36.75
C TRP A 586 10.60 -8.56 35.40
N MET A 587 11.91 -8.25 35.40
CA MET A 587 12.69 -8.09 34.16
C MET A 587 13.23 -9.43 33.63
N PHE A 588 13.26 -10.46 34.48
CA PHE A 588 13.83 -11.77 34.16
C PHE A 588 12.90 -12.88 34.71
N PRO A 589 11.67 -13.04 34.17
CA PRO A 589 10.67 -13.95 34.73
C PRO A 589 11.06 -15.43 34.64
N GLY A 590 11.98 -15.82 33.76
CA GLY A 590 12.53 -17.19 33.77
C GLY A 590 13.52 -17.47 34.91
N TRP A 591 13.93 -16.44 35.67
CA TRP A 591 14.86 -16.53 36.80
C TRP A 591 14.17 -16.40 38.16
N SER A 592 12.84 -16.24 38.22
CA SER A 592 12.11 -16.06 39.47
C SER A 592 10.67 -16.59 39.43
N GLU A 593 10.23 -17.19 40.54
CA GLU A 593 8.84 -17.66 40.72
C GLU A 593 7.89 -16.56 41.20
N ASP A 594 8.40 -15.40 41.65
CA ASP A 594 7.60 -14.31 42.24
C ASP A 594 7.59 -13.05 41.37
N LEU A 595 6.42 -12.78 40.77
CA LEU A 595 6.14 -11.57 39.98
C LEU A 595 5.32 -10.51 40.74
N SER A 596 5.18 -10.63 42.07
CA SER A 596 4.26 -9.81 42.87
C SER A 596 4.62 -8.33 43.00
N ALA A 597 5.83 -7.91 42.60
CA ALA A 597 6.32 -6.55 42.75
C ALA A 597 6.85 -5.95 41.43
N ASP A 598 6.02 -5.16 40.75
CA ASP A 598 6.50 -4.10 39.85
C ASP A 598 7.31 -3.09 40.69
N PRO A 599 8.62 -2.95 40.45
CA PRO A 599 9.45 -2.03 41.20
C PRO A 599 9.25 -0.60 40.68
N ARG A 600 8.22 0.04 41.22
CA ARG A 600 8.00 1.50 41.21
C ARG A 600 7.56 2.08 39.85
N GLY A 601 6.79 1.33 39.07
CA GLY A 601 6.11 1.85 37.88
C GLY A 601 7.07 2.14 36.74
N TYR A 602 8.00 1.22 36.50
CA TYR A 602 9.08 1.41 35.51
C TYR A 602 8.56 1.42 34.06
N LEU A 603 7.39 0.82 33.82
CA LEU A 603 6.62 0.85 32.59
C LEU A 603 5.12 0.95 32.94
N PRO A 604 4.28 1.53 32.08
CA PRO A 604 2.84 1.38 32.21
C PRO A 604 2.46 -0.10 32.08
N CYS A 605 1.57 -0.61 32.94
CA CYS A 605 1.28 -2.04 33.08
C CYS A 605 0.62 -2.70 31.84
N ALA A 606 0.36 -1.89 30.82
CA ALA A 606 -0.12 -2.19 29.47
C ALA A 606 0.08 -0.90 28.63
N PRO A 607 0.00 -0.95 27.29
CA PRO A 607 -0.30 0.26 26.51
C PRO A 607 -1.60 0.91 27.02
N ASP A 608 -1.58 2.23 27.23
CA ASP A 608 -2.70 2.97 27.82
C ASP A 608 -4.00 2.83 27.00
N ALA A 609 -5.05 2.32 27.64
CA ALA A 609 -6.39 2.13 27.05
C ALA A 609 -7.06 3.42 26.55
N GLY A 610 -6.52 4.59 26.91
CA GLY A 610 -7.14 5.90 26.69
C GLY A 610 -6.93 6.52 25.30
N LYS A 611 -6.21 5.87 24.38
CA LYS A 611 -5.92 6.38 23.03
C LYS A 611 -6.58 5.52 21.95
N LEU A 612 -7.78 5.93 21.53
CA LEU A 612 -8.66 5.22 20.59
C LEU A 612 -8.44 5.59 19.10
N ASP A 613 -7.29 6.18 18.75
CA ASP A 613 -6.93 6.57 17.38
C ASP A 613 -5.73 5.74 16.88
N ASP A 614 -6.01 4.74 16.03
CA ASP A 614 -5.27 4.30 14.82
C ASP A 614 -3.72 4.29 14.84
N GLN A 615 -3.08 4.09 16.01
CA GLN A 615 -1.64 3.89 16.11
C GLN A 615 -1.33 2.39 16.12
N SER A 616 -0.70 1.94 15.03
CA SER A 616 -0.06 0.63 14.94
C SER A 616 0.73 0.33 16.22
N ILE A 617 0.52 -0.84 16.81
CA ILE A 617 1.32 -1.32 17.94
C ILE A 617 2.82 -1.11 17.62
N GLU A 618 3.54 -0.38 18.47
CA GLU A 618 4.98 -0.18 18.29
C GLU A 618 5.66 -1.56 18.13
N PRO A 619 6.52 -1.79 17.13
CA PRO A 619 7.13 -3.12 16.89
C PRO A 619 7.79 -3.75 18.13
N GLU A 620 8.17 -2.92 19.09
CA GLU A 620 8.77 -3.28 20.37
C GLU A 620 7.75 -3.85 21.36
N TRP A 621 6.48 -3.40 21.32
CA TRP A 621 5.37 -4.06 22.01
C TRP A 621 5.09 -5.44 21.41
N LEU A 622 5.11 -5.59 20.08
CA LEU A 622 4.98 -6.91 19.43
C LEU A 622 6.07 -7.87 19.91
N ARG A 623 7.34 -7.43 19.91
CA ARG A 623 8.47 -8.19 20.46
C ARG A 623 8.29 -8.53 21.95
N MET A 624 7.66 -7.67 22.73
CA MET A 624 7.34 -7.94 24.14
C MET A 624 6.22 -8.99 24.29
N PHE A 625 5.20 -8.95 23.43
CA PHE A 625 4.09 -9.91 23.46
C PHE A 625 4.53 -11.31 23.05
N GLU A 626 5.36 -11.47 22.00
CA GLU A 626 5.97 -12.76 21.62
C GLU A 626 6.62 -13.47 22.83
N VAL A 627 7.43 -12.73 23.59
CA VAL A 627 8.16 -13.29 24.73
C VAL A 627 7.25 -13.49 25.95
N ALA A 628 6.20 -12.69 26.12
CA ALA A 628 5.13 -12.97 27.09
C ALA A 628 4.36 -14.25 26.75
N GLY A 629 4.14 -14.53 25.46
CA GLY A 629 3.61 -15.80 24.97
C GLY A 629 4.51 -16.99 25.29
N LEU A 630 5.83 -16.86 25.12
CA LEU A 630 6.80 -17.88 25.53
C LEU A 630 6.74 -18.16 27.05
N TRP A 631 6.66 -17.13 27.89
CA TRP A 631 6.53 -17.31 29.34
C TRP A 631 5.23 -18.02 29.73
N VAL A 632 4.07 -17.64 29.15
CA VAL A 632 2.79 -18.33 29.44
C VAL A 632 2.82 -19.80 28.98
N ARG A 633 3.60 -20.15 27.96
CA ARG A 633 3.81 -21.55 27.55
C ARG A 633 4.53 -22.36 28.64
N THR A 634 5.45 -21.77 29.41
CA THR A 634 6.19 -22.46 30.50
C THR A 634 5.41 -22.64 31.82
N LEU A 635 4.20 -22.08 31.96
CA LEU A 635 3.43 -22.14 33.22
C LEU A 635 2.58 -23.41 33.37
N ASP A 636 2.66 -24.09 34.52
CA ASP A 636 1.72 -25.17 34.87
C ASP A 636 0.33 -24.64 35.23
N CYS A 637 0.24 -23.47 35.88
CA CYS A 637 -1.00 -22.77 36.17
C CYS A 637 -0.80 -21.24 36.20
N PRO A 638 -1.85 -20.42 35.97
CA PRO A 638 -1.74 -18.97 36.06
C PRO A 638 -1.46 -18.49 37.50
N PRO A 639 -0.44 -17.64 37.74
CA PRO A 639 -0.23 -17.00 39.04
C PRO A 639 -1.44 -16.19 39.51
N ALA A 640 -1.57 -16.01 40.83
CA ALA A 640 -2.67 -15.23 41.42
C ALA A 640 -2.65 -13.73 41.05
N LEU A 641 -1.46 -13.21 40.73
CA LEU A 641 -1.24 -11.85 40.21
C LEU A 641 -0.41 -11.96 38.93
N THR A 642 -0.93 -11.49 37.81
CA THR A 642 -0.26 -11.50 36.51
C THR A 642 -0.27 -10.12 35.85
N PRO A 643 0.78 -9.76 35.09
CA PRO A 643 0.78 -8.54 34.29
C PRO A 643 -0.40 -8.51 33.31
N LYS A 644 -1.09 -7.37 33.20
CA LYS A 644 -2.26 -7.21 32.31
C LYS A 644 -1.95 -7.53 30.84
N PHE A 645 -0.73 -7.24 30.38
CA PHE A 645 -0.27 -7.57 29.03
C PHE A 645 -0.18 -9.09 28.75
N THR A 646 -0.20 -9.94 29.77
CA THR A 646 -0.18 -11.41 29.61
C THR A 646 -1.57 -12.03 29.46
N TRP A 647 -2.64 -11.28 29.78
CA TRP A 647 -4.01 -11.81 29.81
C TRP A 647 -4.52 -12.35 28.45
N PRO A 648 -4.15 -11.79 27.28
CA PRO A 648 -4.43 -12.41 25.98
C PRO A 648 -3.85 -13.83 25.87
N HIS A 649 -2.58 -14.04 26.24
CA HIS A 649 -1.97 -15.37 26.22
C HIS A 649 -2.57 -16.32 27.28
N LEU A 650 -3.09 -15.81 28.40
CA LEU A 650 -3.85 -16.62 29.37
C LEU A 650 -5.21 -17.08 28.82
N LEU A 651 -5.90 -16.25 28.03
CA LEU A 651 -7.10 -16.65 27.28
C LEU A 651 -6.78 -17.73 26.23
N LEU A 652 -5.65 -17.63 25.53
CA LEU A 652 -5.17 -18.67 24.62
C LEU A 652 -4.83 -19.99 25.33
N GLY A 653 -4.17 -19.93 26.49
CA GLY A 653 -3.93 -21.11 27.32
C GLY A 653 -5.23 -21.78 27.78
N ALA A 654 -6.29 -20.99 27.98
CA ALA A 654 -7.62 -21.52 28.30
C ALA A 654 -8.31 -22.19 27.09
N ALA A 655 -8.15 -21.64 25.89
CA ALA A 655 -8.61 -22.26 24.65
C ALA A 655 -7.86 -23.58 24.32
N LEU A 656 -6.63 -23.74 24.80
CA LEU A 656 -5.90 -25.02 24.75
C LEU A 656 -6.32 -26.00 25.86
N GLY A 657 -7.33 -25.67 26.68
CA GLY A 657 -7.82 -26.54 27.75
C GLY A 657 -6.89 -26.67 28.96
N ARG A 658 -5.83 -25.85 29.07
CA ARG A 658 -4.89 -25.91 30.21
C ARG A 658 -5.53 -25.45 31.52
N TRP A 659 -6.49 -24.52 31.45
CA TRP A 659 -7.22 -23.95 32.58
C TRP A 659 -8.53 -23.30 32.09
N PRO A 660 -9.53 -23.06 32.96
CA PRO A 660 -10.75 -22.33 32.56
C PRO A 660 -10.47 -20.85 32.28
N ALA A 661 -11.20 -20.27 31.31
CA ALA A 661 -11.18 -18.83 31.04
C ALA A 661 -11.89 -18.07 32.17
N GLN A 662 -11.25 -17.04 32.73
CA GLN A 662 -11.86 -16.18 33.75
C GLN A 662 -12.53 -14.94 33.11
N PRO A 663 -13.75 -14.55 33.53
CA PRO A 663 -14.48 -13.42 32.91
C PRO A 663 -13.77 -12.06 33.01
N ASN A 664 -12.92 -11.86 34.02
CA ASN A 664 -12.12 -10.64 34.21
C ASN A 664 -11.04 -10.44 33.12
N TRP A 665 -10.59 -11.50 32.43
CA TRP A 665 -9.59 -11.39 31.36
C TRP A 665 -10.17 -10.73 30.10
N TRP A 666 -11.44 -10.96 29.78
CA TRP A 666 -12.13 -10.31 28.65
C TRP A 666 -12.18 -8.80 28.76
N ARG A 667 -12.18 -8.25 29.98
CA ARG A 667 -12.20 -6.79 30.21
C ARG A 667 -11.04 -6.10 29.49
N GLN A 668 -9.83 -6.63 29.60
CA GLN A 668 -8.66 -6.02 28.95
C GLN A 668 -8.71 -6.15 27.43
N ALA A 669 -9.23 -7.26 26.89
CA ALA A 669 -9.39 -7.46 25.45
C ALA A 669 -10.45 -6.52 24.84
N LEU A 670 -11.55 -6.24 25.54
CA LEU A 670 -12.61 -5.35 25.08
C LEU A 670 -12.31 -3.86 25.33
N GLU A 671 -11.51 -3.54 26.35
CA GLU A 671 -11.07 -2.17 26.66
C GLU A 671 -9.83 -1.72 25.87
N CYS A 672 -9.10 -2.62 25.20
CA CYS A 672 -7.84 -2.30 24.50
C CYS A 672 -7.66 -3.05 23.17
N ALA A 673 -7.48 -2.29 22.07
CA ALA A 673 -7.25 -2.85 20.73
C ALA A 673 -6.02 -3.79 20.65
N TRP A 674 -4.88 -3.41 21.24
CA TRP A 674 -3.69 -4.26 21.22
C TRP A 674 -3.92 -5.65 21.87
N ALA A 675 -4.80 -5.72 22.87
CA ALA A 675 -5.09 -6.95 23.60
C ALA A 675 -6.00 -7.88 22.79
N SER A 676 -6.87 -7.32 21.94
CA SER A 676 -7.60 -8.08 20.94
C SER A 676 -6.66 -8.54 19.83
N GLU A 677 -5.77 -7.70 19.32
CA GLU A 677 -4.82 -8.06 18.24
C GLU A 677 -3.92 -9.25 18.60
N ILE A 678 -3.31 -9.30 19.79
CA ILE A 678 -2.50 -10.47 20.24
C ILE A 678 -3.36 -11.74 20.31
N LEU A 679 -4.55 -11.62 20.90
CA LEU A 679 -5.47 -12.73 21.05
C LEU A 679 -5.84 -13.31 19.68
N MET A 680 -5.99 -12.43 18.68
CA MET A 680 -6.37 -12.78 17.31
C MET A 680 -5.20 -13.23 16.41
N SER A 681 -3.95 -12.90 16.75
CA SER A 681 -2.77 -13.15 15.88
C SER A 681 -2.03 -14.46 16.15
N GLU A 682 -1.96 -14.92 17.41
CA GLU A 682 -1.30 -16.18 17.79
C GLU A 682 -1.96 -17.42 17.19
N TYR A 683 -3.27 -17.34 16.89
CA TYR A 683 -4.02 -18.40 16.21
C TYR A 683 -4.71 -17.82 14.97
N PRO A 684 -4.19 -18.12 13.76
CA PRO A 684 -4.90 -17.80 12.54
C PRO A 684 -6.24 -18.54 12.51
N VAL A 685 -7.17 -18.00 11.74
CA VAL A 685 -8.53 -18.54 11.56
C VAL A 685 -8.48 -20.03 11.19
N GLY A 686 -8.86 -20.88 12.15
CA GLY A 686 -9.06 -22.32 11.97
C GLY A 686 -8.26 -23.23 12.93
N ASP A 687 -7.25 -22.70 13.62
CA ASP A 687 -6.31 -23.51 14.42
C ASP A 687 -6.58 -23.52 15.94
N LEU A 688 -7.64 -22.86 16.43
CA LEU A 688 -7.92 -22.76 17.88
C LEU A 688 -8.92 -23.83 18.37
N PRO A 689 -8.48 -24.95 19.00
CA PRO A 689 -9.35 -26.07 19.36
C PRO A 689 -10.39 -25.78 20.45
N GLY A 690 -10.29 -24.64 21.16
CA GLY A 690 -11.22 -24.23 22.21
C GLY A 690 -12.07 -23.00 21.87
N ALA A 691 -12.24 -22.67 20.59
CA ALA A 691 -13.03 -21.50 20.18
C ALA A 691 -14.46 -21.50 20.75
N GLY A 692 -15.13 -22.66 20.82
CA GLY A 692 -16.48 -22.78 21.40
C GLY A 692 -16.55 -22.42 22.90
N ILE A 693 -15.49 -22.75 23.64
CA ILE A 693 -15.34 -22.40 25.06
C ILE A 693 -15.21 -20.88 25.21
N LEU A 694 -14.38 -20.24 24.39
CA LEU A 694 -14.19 -18.79 24.42
C LEU A 694 -15.43 -18.01 23.94
N ILE A 695 -16.13 -18.45 22.89
CA ILE A 695 -17.41 -17.84 22.45
C ILE A 695 -18.43 -17.88 23.60
N SER A 696 -18.56 -19.03 24.24
CA SER A 696 -19.49 -19.19 25.36
C SER A 696 -19.12 -18.31 26.54
N SER A 697 -17.82 -18.19 26.86
CA SER A 697 -17.30 -17.28 27.89
C SER A 697 -17.55 -15.81 27.57
N LEU A 698 -17.35 -15.39 26.31
CA LEU A 698 -17.55 -14.02 25.85
C LEU A 698 -19.03 -13.63 25.83
N ILE A 699 -19.92 -14.49 25.31
CA ILE A 699 -21.37 -14.24 25.31
C ILE A 699 -21.90 -14.17 26.75
N ASN A 700 -21.45 -15.08 27.64
CA ASN A 700 -21.82 -15.01 29.05
C ASN A 700 -21.35 -13.71 29.73
N PHE A 701 -20.19 -13.16 29.34
CA PHE A 701 -19.73 -11.84 29.81
C PHE A 701 -20.63 -10.72 29.27
N VAL A 702 -20.93 -10.72 27.96
CA VAL A 702 -21.77 -9.72 27.29
C VAL A 702 -23.22 -9.70 27.83
N ASP A 703 -23.83 -10.86 28.08
CA ASP A 703 -25.20 -10.96 28.59
C ASP A 703 -25.29 -10.73 30.12
N ALA A 704 -24.20 -10.92 30.87
CA ALA A 704 -24.12 -10.54 32.29
C ALA A 704 -23.95 -9.02 32.49
N GLU A 705 -23.26 -8.35 31.56
CA GLU A 705 -23.13 -6.89 31.53
C GLU A 705 -24.42 -6.25 31.00
N GLN A 706 -25.22 -5.69 31.91
CA GLN A 706 -26.53 -5.09 31.59
C GLN A 706 -26.46 -3.91 30.60
N SER A 707 -25.27 -3.34 30.38
CA SER A 707 -25.02 -2.35 29.34
C SER A 707 -23.53 -2.28 28.98
N LEU A 708 -23.15 -2.74 27.78
CA LEU A 708 -21.80 -2.49 27.24
C LEU A 708 -21.59 -1.01 26.92
N SER A 709 -20.39 -0.50 27.21
CA SER A 709 -19.97 0.83 26.76
C SER A 709 -19.77 0.87 25.24
N LEU A 710 -19.83 2.06 24.62
CA LEU A 710 -19.62 2.20 23.18
C LEU A 710 -18.26 1.64 22.73
N SER A 711 -17.17 1.90 23.46
CA SER A 711 -15.84 1.36 23.12
C SER A 711 -15.78 -0.16 23.22
N MET A 712 -16.41 -0.76 24.23
CA MET A 712 -16.56 -2.21 24.31
C MET A 712 -17.39 -2.76 23.14
N GLN A 713 -18.39 -2.02 22.66
CA GLN A 713 -19.13 -2.39 21.44
C GLN A 713 -18.21 -2.31 20.20
N PHE A 714 -17.38 -1.26 20.03
CA PHE A 714 -16.39 -1.20 18.93
C PHE A 714 -15.44 -2.43 18.96
N SER A 715 -14.90 -2.81 20.12
CA SER A 715 -13.96 -3.94 20.26
C SER A 715 -14.62 -5.33 20.22
N LEU A 716 -15.90 -5.44 20.61
CA LEU A 716 -16.62 -6.71 20.72
C LEU A 716 -16.73 -7.40 19.36
N TRP A 717 -17.15 -6.66 18.32
CA TRP A 717 -17.47 -7.27 17.03
C TRP A 717 -16.24 -7.87 16.34
N PRO A 718 -15.04 -7.23 16.32
CA PRO A 718 -13.80 -7.86 15.85
C PRO A 718 -13.37 -9.12 16.63
N ILE A 719 -13.46 -9.12 17.97
CA ILE A 719 -13.09 -10.31 18.78
C ILE A 719 -14.05 -11.48 18.52
N LEU A 720 -15.35 -11.18 18.50
CA LEU A 720 -16.38 -12.17 18.22
C LEU A 720 -16.27 -12.70 16.78
N HIS A 721 -15.86 -11.85 15.83
CA HIS A 721 -15.52 -12.22 14.46
C HIS A 721 -14.37 -13.24 14.42
N TRP A 722 -13.22 -12.97 15.07
CA TRP A 722 -12.11 -13.93 15.12
C TRP A 722 -12.50 -15.27 15.77
N LEU A 723 -13.24 -15.24 16.87
CA LEU A 723 -13.69 -16.44 17.56
C LEU A 723 -14.60 -17.33 16.70
N LEU A 724 -15.62 -16.74 16.06
CA LEU A 724 -16.55 -17.45 15.17
C LEU A 724 -15.86 -18.05 13.95
N SER A 725 -14.77 -17.42 13.52
CA SER A 725 -13.94 -17.90 12.41
C SER A 725 -13.14 -19.17 12.79
N ASN A 726 -12.75 -19.30 14.06
CA ASN A 726 -11.92 -20.40 14.58
C ASN A 726 -12.67 -21.69 14.99
N LEU A 727 -13.99 -21.72 14.87
CA LEU A 727 -14.82 -22.77 15.43
C LEU A 727 -14.75 -24.13 14.69
N SER A 728 -14.69 -25.26 15.40
CA SER A 728 -14.78 -26.60 14.80
C SER A 728 -16.22 -26.97 14.41
N ASP A 729 -16.42 -28.01 13.58
CA ASP A 729 -17.77 -28.46 13.20
C ASP A 729 -18.56 -29.03 14.39
N ILE A 730 -17.88 -29.69 15.33
CA ILE A 730 -18.48 -30.24 16.56
C ILE A 730 -18.94 -29.09 17.46
N ASP A 731 -18.09 -28.07 17.65
CA ASP A 731 -18.46 -26.88 18.43
C ASP A 731 -19.52 -26.03 17.72
N SER A 732 -19.52 -26.02 16.38
CA SER A 732 -20.52 -25.30 15.57
C SER A 732 -21.92 -25.82 15.85
N GLU A 733 -22.07 -27.13 15.96
CA GLU A 733 -23.32 -27.75 16.39
C GLU A 733 -23.69 -27.41 17.84
N GLU A 734 -22.72 -27.19 18.73
CA GLU A 734 -22.95 -26.86 20.14
C GLU A 734 -23.39 -25.40 20.34
N ILE A 735 -22.69 -24.43 19.73
CA ILE A 735 -23.06 -23.01 19.83
C ILE A 735 -24.39 -22.68 19.13
N MET A 736 -24.83 -23.52 18.18
CA MET A 736 -26.13 -23.38 17.52
C MET A 736 -27.29 -23.92 18.37
N LYS A 737 -27.03 -24.28 19.63
CA LYS A 737 -28.02 -24.71 20.63
C LYS A 737 -28.08 -23.69 21.79
N GLY A 738 -29.12 -23.81 22.62
CA GLY A 738 -29.21 -23.12 23.91
C GLY A 738 -29.20 -21.58 23.86
N HIS A 739 -28.22 -20.98 24.53
CA HIS A 739 -28.11 -19.54 24.77
C HIS A 739 -27.55 -18.80 23.54
N CYS A 740 -26.41 -19.26 23.03
CA CYS A 740 -25.71 -18.70 21.87
C CYS A 740 -26.61 -18.64 20.61
N GLN A 741 -27.46 -19.66 20.37
CA GLN A 741 -28.46 -19.65 19.29
C GLN A 741 -29.35 -18.40 19.31
N ARG A 742 -29.73 -17.90 20.51
CA ARG A 742 -30.62 -16.74 20.65
C ARG A 742 -29.90 -15.42 20.40
N PHE A 743 -28.61 -15.35 20.72
CA PHE A 743 -27.75 -14.21 20.43
C PHE A 743 -27.59 -14.04 18.91
N PHE A 744 -27.27 -15.12 18.20
CA PHE A 744 -27.04 -15.07 16.75
C PHE A 744 -28.32 -14.90 15.89
N LEU A 745 -29.48 -15.35 16.37
CA LEU A 745 -30.77 -15.03 15.71
C LEU A 745 -31.15 -13.54 15.78
N ARG A 746 -30.51 -12.76 16.67
CA ARG A 746 -30.75 -11.31 16.82
C ARG A 746 -29.74 -10.47 16.04
N ASN A 747 -28.49 -10.93 15.95
CA ASN A 747 -27.40 -10.25 15.25
C ASN A 747 -26.82 -11.14 14.12
N PRO A 748 -27.62 -11.54 13.10
CA PRO A 748 -27.16 -12.46 12.04
C PRO A 748 -26.02 -11.89 11.18
N GLU A 749 -25.90 -10.56 11.08
CA GLU A 749 -24.80 -9.82 10.46
C GLU A 749 -23.43 -10.07 11.11
N VAL A 750 -23.40 -10.52 12.37
CA VAL A 750 -22.16 -10.84 13.11
C VAL A 750 -21.73 -12.31 12.88
N LEU A 751 -22.58 -13.16 12.28
CA LEU A 751 -22.20 -14.55 11.98
C LEU A 751 -21.44 -14.67 10.65
N PRO A 752 -20.41 -15.54 10.57
CA PRO A 752 -19.82 -15.94 9.30
C PRO A 752 -20.80 -16.85 8.50
N PRO A 753 -20.77 -16.82 7.15
CA PRO A 753 -21.75 -17.51 6.29
C PRO A 753 -21.95 -19.01 6.55
N ARG A 754 -20.90 -19.79 6.86
CA ARG A 754 -21.02 -21.23 7.16
C ARG A 754 -21.99 -21.51 8.33
N LEU A 755 -21.98 -20.61 9.31
CA LEU A 755 -22.80 -20.69 10.51
C LEU A 755 -24.23 -20.18 10.27
N ARG A 756 -24.45 -19.34 9.24
CA ARG A 756 -25.78 -18.88 8.81
C ARG A 756 -26.65 -20.06 8.33
N LYS A 757 -26.09 -21.03 7.56
CA LYS A 757 -26.83 -22.25 7.13
C LYS A 757 -27.20 -23.15 8.31
N LEU A 758 -26.26 -23.41 9.22
CA LEU A 758 -26.54 -24.20 10.43
C LEU A 758 -27.59 -23.55 11.33
N LEU A 759 -27.55 -22.21 11.48
CA LEU A 759 -28.57 -21.46 12.22
C LEU A 759 -29.96 -21.57 11.58
N LEU A 760 -30.04 -21.65 10.25
CA LEU A 760 -31.29 -21.80 9.50
C LEU A 760 -31.86 -23.21 9.58
N THR A 761 -31.07 -24.26 9.35
CA THR A 761 -31.55 -25.64 9.47
C THR A 761 -31.97 -25.95 10.91
N ALA A 762 -31.20 -25.50 11.90
CA ALA A 762 -31.53 -25.63 13.32
C ALA A 762 -32.77 -24.83 13.77
N SER A 763 -33.18 -23.79 13.03
CA SER A 763 -34.40 -23.02 13.31
C SER A 763 -35.63 -23.51 12.52
N ALA A 764 -35.46 -23.96 11.28
CA ALA A 764 -36.51 -24.55 10.45
C ALA A 764 -37.06 -25.85 11.06
N ILE A 765 -36.17 -26.77 11.48
CA ILE A 765 -36.55 -28.06 12.12
C ILE A 765 -37.36 -27.87 13.42
N ARG A 766 -37.28 -26.69 14.06
CA ARG A 766 -37.91 -26.40 15.36
C ARG A 766 -39.18 -25.54 15.27
N GLY A 767 -39.66 -25.19 14.07
CA GLY A 767 -40.90 -24.43 13.86
C GLY A 767 -40.91 -23.01 14.46
N SER A 768 -39.74 -22.49 14.86
CA SER A 768 -39.58 -21.22 15.58
C SER A 768 -39.51 -20.02 14.62
N HIS A 769 -40.52 -19.87 13.77
CA HIS A 769 -40.51 -18.85 12.72
C HIS A 769 -40.90 -17.47 13.25
N ASN A 770 -39.89 -16.63 13.57
CA ASN A 770 -40.07 -15.18 13.43
C ASN A 770 -39.70 -14.79 11.99
N PRO A 771 -40.67 -14.47 11.11
CA PRO A 771 -40.41 -14.22 9.70
C PRO A 771 -39.52 -13.01 9.43
N SER A 772 -39.30 -12.09 10.39
CA SER A 772 -38.33 -11.01 10.20
C SER A 772 -36.87 -11.49 10.29
N HIS A 773 -36.54 -12.33 11.28
CA HIS A 773 -35.18 -12.84 11.46
C HIS A 773 -34.80 -13.80 10.33
N SER A 774 -35.72 -14.69 9.94
CA SER A 774 -35.52 -15.56 8.78
C SER A 774 -35.28 -14.74 7.50
N ARG A 775 -35.93 -13.58 7.33
CA ARG A 775 -35.68 -12.70 6.16
C ARG A 775 -34.34 -11.97 6.24
N LYS A 776 -33.93 -11.41 7.39
CA LYS A 776 -32.59 -10.77 7.52
C LYS A 776 -31.47 -11.81 7.29
N LEU A 777 -31.66 -13.03 7.80
CA LEU A 777 -30.71 -14.13 7.63
C LEU A 777 -30.71 -14.69 6.19
N LEU A 778 -31.87 -14.81 5.53
CA LEU A 778 -31.98 -15.18 4.10
C LEU A 778 -31.40 -14.11 3.17
N SER A 779 -31.45 -12.81 3.52
CA SER A 779 -30.76 -11.75 2.77
C SER A 779 -29.25 -11.68 3.01
N LEU A 780 -28.70 -12.60 3.84
CA LEU A 780 -27.28 -12.76 4.13
C LEU A 780 -26.77 -14.15 3.67
N ILE A 781 -27.55 -14.87 2.85
CA ILE A 781 -27.14 -16.09 2.13
C ILE A 781 -27.07 -15.78 0.63
N ASP A 782 -25.91 -16.04 0.04
CA ASP A 782 -25.67 -15.85 -1.39
C ASP A 782 -25.55 -17.17 -2.19
N ASP A 783 -25.60 -18.33 -1.53
CA ASP A 783 -25.45 -19.66 -2.15
C ASP A 783 -26.73 -20.18 -2.83
N PRO A 784 -26.76 -20.32 -4.18
CA PRO A 784 -27.95 -20.76 -4.92
C PRO A 784 -28.37 -22.21 -4.68
N ASP A 785 -27.46 -23.14 -4.47
CA ASP A 785 -27.83 -24.55 -4.29
C ASP A 785 -28.37 -24.77 -2.85
N THR A 786 -27.79 -24.09 -1.84
CA THR A 786 -28.44 -23.99 -0.51
C THR A 786 -29.82 -23.32 -0.61
N LEU A 787 -29.99 -22.25 -1.39
CA LEU A 787 -31.31 -21.65 -1.56
C LEU A 787 -32.29 -22.60 -2.27
N LEU A 788 -31.84 -23.39 -3.25
CA LEU A 788 -32.64 -24.39 -3.98
C LEU A 788 -33.06 -25.58 -3.10
N GLU A 789 -32.15 -26.11 -2.28
CA GLU A 789 -32.46 -27.08 -1.21
C GLU A 789 -33.59 -26.55 -0.32
N LEU A 790 -33.52 -25.27 0.05
CA LEU A 790 -34.50 -24.61 0.92
C LEU A 790 -35.80 -24.18 0.22
N VAL A 791 -35.91 -24.26 -1.12
CA VAL A 791 -37.15 -23.89 -1.85
C VAL A 791 -38.32 -24.78 -1.42
N GLY A 792 -38.08 -26.07 -1.18
CA GLY A 792 -39.14 -27.02 -0.79
C GLY A 792 -39.81 -26.65 0.54
N ASP A 793 -39.03 -26.04 1.45
CA ASP A 793 -39.44 -25.76 2.83
C ASP A 793 -39.72 -24.26 3.09
N MET A 794 -39.18 -23.35 2.27
CA MET A 794 -39.31 -21.89 2.44
C MET A 794 -39.64 -21.18 1.11
N PRO A 795 -40.89 -20.70 0.92
CA PRO A 795 -41.29 -19.96 -0.27
C PRO A 795 -40.47 -18.67 -0.53
N GLU A 796 -39.99 -18.00 0.52
CA GLU A 796 -39.06 -16.87 0.37
C GLU A 796 -37.73 -17.25 -0.30
N ALA A 797 -37.23 -18.48 -0.12
CA ALA A 797 -35.97 -18.92 -0.72
C ALA A 797 -36.07 -18.95 -2.26
N ALA A 798 -37.22 -19.36 -2.82
CA ALA A 798 -37.48 -19.28 -4.27
C ALA A 798 -37.37 -17.84 -4.79
N ARG A 799 -37.84 -16.86 -4.01
CA ARG A 799 -37.79 -15.44 -4.38
C ARG A 799 -36.36 -14.86 -4.33
N TYR A 800 -35.55 -15.25 -3.34
CA TYR A 800 -34.13 -14.86 -3.30
C TYR A 800 -33.32 -15.58 -4.38
N LEU A 801 -33.59 -16.86 -4.66
CA LEU A 801 -32.97 -17.60 -5.76
C LEU A 801 -33.23 -16.93 -7.12
N TRP A 802 -34.46 -16.48 -7.39
CA TRP A 802 -34.79 -15.69 -8.58
C TRP A 802 -34.16 -14.28 -8.63
N ALA A 803 -33.75 -13.73 -7.48
CA ALA A 803 -33.12 -12.42 -7.40
C ALA A 803 -31.59 -12.49 -7.58
N ILE A 804 -30.94 -13.47 -6.96
CA ILE A 804 -29.48 -13.63 -6.90
C ILE A 804 -28.98 -14.55 -8.04
N ALA A 805 -29.69 -15.64 -8.35
CA ALA A 805 -29.26 -16.65 -9.34
C ALA A 805 -30.39 -17.15 -10.27
N PRO A 806 -31.03 -16.25 -11.06
CA PRO A 806 -32.17 -16.60 -11.92
C PRO A 806 -31.85 -17.63 -13.01
N GLN A 807 -30.61 -17.73 -13.50
CA GLN A 807 -30.25 -18.74 -14.51
C GLN A 807 -30.26 -20.15 -13.93
N ARG A 808 -29.77 -20.34 -12.68
CA ARG A 808 -29.84 -21.64 -11.98
C ARG A 808 -31.28 -22.12 -11.82
N ALA A 809 -32.21 -21.20 -11.53
CA ALA A 809 -33.64 -21.49 -11.50
C ALA A 809 -34.25 -21.83 -12.89
N ILE A 810 -33.72 -21.26 -13.98
CA ILE A 810 -34.13 -21.59 -15.36
C ILE A 810 -33.59 -22.95 -15.78
N ASP A 811 -32.32 -23.24 -15.52
CA ASP A 811 -31.67 -24.51 -15.88
C ASP A 811 -32.32 -25.69 -15.15
N PHE A 812 -32.62 -25.52 -13.86
CA PHE A 812 -33.38 -26.46 -13.05
C PHE A 812 -34.79 -26.74 -13.61
N LEU A 813 -35.44 -25.74 -14.24
CA LEU A 813 -36.73 -25.92 -14.90
C LEU A 813 -36.60 -26.56 -16.29
N LEU A 814 -35.64 -26.13 -17.11
CA LEU A 814 -35.52 -26.60 -18.51
C LEU A 814 -34.87 -27.99 -18.63
N THR A 815 -34.16 -28.46 -17.61
CA THR A 815 -33.55 -29.80 -17.57
C THR A 815 -34.58 -30.85 -17.13
N PRO A 816 -34.98 -31.81 -17.99
CA PRO A 816 -36.08 -32.73 -17.68
C PRO A 816 -35.81 -33.65 -16.48
N GLU A 817 -34.55 -34.00 -16.25
CA GLU A 817 -34.13 -34.90 -15.16
C GLU A 817 -34.19 -34.20 -13.79
N GLU A 818 -33.63 -32.99 -13.67
CA GLU A 818 -33.69 -32.18 -12.43
C GLU A 818 -35.14 -31.78 -12.10
N ALA A 819 -35.89 -31.29 -13.10
CA ALA A 819 -37.30 -30.88 -12.94
C ALA A 819 -38.27 -32.03 -12.60
N SER A 820 -37.81 -33.28 -12.70
CA SER A 820 -38.58 -34.47 -12.29
C SER A 820 -38.34 -34.88 -10.83
N MET A 821 -37.27 -34.40 -10.20
CA MET A 821 -36.90 -34.81 -8.84
C MET A 821 -37.59 -34.02 -7.71
N SER A 822 -38.10 -32.80 -7.96
CA SER A 822 -38.83 -32.02 -6.95
C SER A 822 -39.98 -31.20 -7.54
N LEU A 823 -41.15 -31.82 -7.62
CA LEU A 823 -42.39 -31.17 -8.05
C LEU A 823 -42.76 -29.92 -7.23
N PRO A 824 -42.64 -29.91 -5.87
CA PRO A 824 -42.94 -28.74 -5.05
C PRO A 824 -42.01 -27.56 -5.36
N ALA A 825 -40.70 -27.82 -5.55
CA ALA A 825 -39.75 -26.78 -5.89
C ALA A 825 -40.00 -26.21 -7.29
N CYS A 826 -40.25 -27.06 -8.28
CA CYS A 826 -40.64 -26.61 -9.63
C CYS A 826 -41.87 -25.71 -9.58
N LYS A 827 -42.90 -26.08 -8.80
CA LYS A 827 -44.13 -25.29 -8.65
C LYS A 827 -43.85 -23.91 -8.03
N LEU A 828 -43.12 -23.85 -6.93
CA LEU A 828 -42.76 -22.58 -6.27
C LEU A 828 -41.88 -21.69 -7.16
N LEU A 829 -40.95 -22.27 -7.92
CA LEU A 829 -40.11 -21.51 -8.87
C LEU A 829 -40.95 -20.95 -10.02
N VAL A 830 -41.89 -21.72 -10.57
CA VAL A 830 -42.82 -21.26 -11.60
C VAL A 830 -43.72 -20.13 -11.08
N GLU A 831 -44.26 -20.27 -9.85
CA GLU A 831 -45.12 -19.27 -9.21
C GLU A 831 -44.37 -17.96 -8.88
N GLN A 832 -43.13 -18.04 -8.38
CA GLN A 832 -42.30 -16.87 -8.04
C GLN A 832 -41.52 -16.27 -9.23
N CYS A 833 -41.70 -16.80 -10.44
CA CYS A 833 -40.92 -16.38 -11.62
C CYS A 833 -41.11 -14.88 -11.96
N PRO A 834 -40.02 -14.07 -12.03
CA PRO A 834 -40.07 -12.68 -12.47
C PRO A 834 -40.51 -12.54 -13.93
N THR A 835 -41.26 -11.47 -14.25
CA THR A 835 -41.84 -11.25 -15.58
C THR A 835 -40.83 -11.32 -16.73
N LYS A 836 -39.60 -10.83 -16.49
CA LYS A 836 -38.46 -10.89 -17.43
C LYS A 836 -38.01 -12.30 -17.84
N HIS A 837 -38.40 -13.35 -17.10
CA HIS A 837 -38.03 -14.75 -17.35
C HIS A 837 -39.23 -15.63 -17.74
N VAL A 838 -40.42 -15.04 -17.91
CA VAL A 838 -41.66 -15.76 -18.29
C VAL A 838 -41.52 -16.54 -19.59
N THR A 839 -40.76 -16.04 -20.57
CA THR A 839 -40.53 -16.76 -21.84
C THR A 839 -39.75 -18.07 -21.65
N SER A 840 -38.86 -18.16 -20.66
CA SER A 840 -38.16 -19.40 -20.29
C SER A 840 -39.13 -20.40 -19.66
N VAL A 841 -40.09 -19.93 -18.85
CA VAL A 841 -41.15 -20.79 -18.29
C VAL A 841 -42.16 -21.23 -19.36
N ILE A 842 -42.43 -20.39 -20.37
CA ILE A 842 -43.19 -20.78 -21.57
C ILE A 842 -42.45 -21.88 -22.35
N ALA A 843 -41.12 -21.81 -22.47
CA ALA A 843 -40.32 -22.87 -23.08
C ALA A 843 -40.38 -24.18 -22.27
N HIS A 844 -40.28 -24.12 -20.94
CA HIS A 844 -40.51 -25.27 -20.04
C HIS A 844 -41.88 -25.93 -20.30
N PHE A 845 -42.97 -25.16 -20.36
CA PHE A 845 -44.31 -25.68 -20.69
C PHE A 845 -44.49 -26.17 -22.13
N ARG A 846 -43.64 -25.76 -23.08
CA ARG A 846 -43.60 -26.34 -24.45
C ARG A 846 -42.86 -27.68 -24.49
N LEU A 847 -41.86 -27.87 -23.63
CA LEU A 847 -41.06 -29.09 -23.55
C LEU A 847 -41.73 -30.21 -22.73
N ARG A 848 -42.52 -29.87 -21.70
CA ARG A 848 -43.17 -30.84 -20.79
C ARG A 848 -44.64 -31.05 -21.10
N SER A 849 -45.01 -32.19 -21.69
CA SER A 849 -46.41 -32.53 -22.00
C SER A 849 -47.29 -32.78 -20.76
N ASP A 850 -46.70 -33.07 -19.61
CA ASP A 850 -47.30 -33.65 -18.40
C ASP A 850 -47.72 -32.65 -17.31
N VAL A 851 -47.74 -31.35 -17.63
CA VAL A 851 -48.18 -30.30 -16.70
C VAL A 851 -49.71 -30.19 -16.69
N ASP A 852 -50.31 -30.19 -15.50
CA ASP A 852 -51.74 -29.99 -15.28
C ASP A 852 -52.28 -28.71 -15.94
N LEU A 853 -53.34 -28.84 -16.73
CA LEU A 853 -53.98 -27.73 -17.45
C LEU A 853 -54.60 -26.72 -16.47
N GLY A 854 -55.08 -27.17 -15.29
CA GLY A 854 -55.61 -26.30 -14.24
C GLY A 854 -54.56 -25.33 -13.70
N PHE A 855 -53.38 -25.86 -13.34
CA PHE A 855 -52.22 -25.08 -12.93
C PHE A 855 -51.70 -24.16 -14.03
N LEU A 856 -51.57 -24.66 -15.27
CA LEU A 856 -51.15 -23.84 -16.41
C LEU A 856 -52.11 -22.66 -16.63
N ARG A 857 -53.42 -22.90 -16.58
CA ARG A 857 -54.44 -21.86 -16.71
C ARG A 857 -54.38 -20.84 -15.58
N HIS A 858 -54.18 -21.28 -14.34
CA HIS A 858 -54.03 -20.38 -13.19
C HIS A 858 -52.77 -19.50 -13.31
N TRP A 859 -51.63 -20.08 -13.66
CA TRP A 859 -50.37 -19.36 -13.84
C TRP A 859 -50.45 -18.38 -15.02
N VAL A 860 -51.01 -18.79 -16.16
CA VAL A 860 -51.22 -17.88 -17.32
C VAL A 860 -52.09 -16.68 -16.92
N LEU A 861 -53.15 -16.89 -16.14
CA LEU A 861 -53.99 -15.79 -15.64
C LEU A 861 -53.22 -14.84 -14.70
N LEU A 862 -52.37 -15.37 -13.81
CA LEU A 862 -51.50 -14.55 -12.93
C LEU A 862 -50.46 -13.74 -13.71
N GLN A 863 -49.88 -14.29 -14.78
CA GLN A 863 -48.92 -13.55 -15.61
C GLN A 863 -49.63 -12.52 -16.51
N LEU A 864 -50.81 -12.82 -17.05
CA LEU A 864 -51.61 -11.87 -17.85
C LEU A 864 -52.08 -10.63 -17.06
N GLN A 865 -52.08 -10.68 -15.73
CA GLN A 865 -52.33 -9.50 -14.87
C GLN A 865 -51.12 -8.55 -14.77
N LYS A 866 -49.95 -8.92 -15.29
CA LYS A 866 -48.73 -8.10 -15.27
C LYS A 866 -48.56 -7.35 -16.60
N THR A 867 -48.32 -6.04 -16.52
CA THR A 867 -48.28 -5.12 -17.68
C THR A 867 -47.21 -5.41 -18.75
N GLU A 868 -46.16 -6.15 -18.40
CA GLU A 868 -45.02 -6.45 -19.28
C GLU A 868 -44.99 -7.93 -19.75
N ALA A 869 -46.02 -8.71 -19.43
CA ALA A 869 -46.05 -10.12 -19.82
C ALA A 869 -46.26 -10.31 -21.33
N PRO A 870 -45.66 -11.35 -21.94
CA PRO A 870 -45.79 -11.62 -23.38
C PRO A 870 -47.16 -12.24 -23.70
N THR A 871 -48.22 -11.42 -23.62
CA THR A 871 -49.64 -11.80 -23.75
C THR A 871 -49.94 -12.67 -24.98
N VAL A 872 -49.32 -12.38 -26.12
CA VAL A 872 -49.51 -13.15 -27.37
C VAL A 872 -48.87 -14.55 -27.28
N GLU A 873 -47.72 -14.70 -26.61
CA GLU A 873 -47.07 -16.01 -26.39
C GLU A 873 -47.86 -16.85 -25.38
N LEU A 874 -48.33 -16.23 -24.29
CA LEU A 874 -49.11 -16.88 -23.23
C LEU A 874 -50.46 -17.42 -23.75
N LEU A 875 -51.19 -16.61 -24.53
CA LEU A 875 -52.46 -17.03 -25.13
C LEU A 875 -52.26 -18.08 -26.25
N LYS A 876 -51.14 -18.01 -27.00
CA LYS A 876 -50.78 -19.08 -27.96
C LYS A 876 -50.45 -20.39 -27.24
N LEU A 877 -49.72 -20.35 -26.13
CA LEU A 877 -49.41 -21.52 -25.32
C LEU A 877 -50.70 -22.19 -24.81
N LEU A 878 -51.58 -21.42 -24.16
CA LEU A 878 -52.86 -21.92 -23.65
C LEU A 878 -53.70 -22.54 -24.77
N LYS A 879 -53.92 -21.81 -25.87
CA LYS A 879 -54.72 -22.29 -27.01
C LYS A 879 -54.11 -23.51 -27.71
N SER A 880 -52.78 -23.64 -27.76
CA SER A 880 -52.13 -24.83 -28.32
C SER A 880 -52.33 -26.07 -27.46
N ARG A 881 -52.57 -25.92 -26.15
CA ARG A 881 -52.88 -27.01 -25.23
C ARG A 881 -54.36 -27.37 -25.24
N GLU A 882 -55.25 -26.39 -25.23
CA GLU A 882 -56.71 -26.58 -25.37
C GLU A 882 -57.14 -27.18 -26.72
N GLN A 883 -56.22 -27.34 -27.69
CA GLN A 883 -56.47 -27.99 -28.99
C GLN A 883 -55.82 -29.38 -29.12
N LEU A 884 -55.09 -29.84 -28.10
CA LEU A 884 -54.45 -31.17 -28.03
C LEU A 884 -55.20 -32.13 -27.10
N GLU A 885 -56.16 -31.63 -26.33
CA GLU A 885 -57.14 -32.35 -25.49
C GLU A 885 -58.53 -32.33 -26.15
#